data_AF-A0A969FUQ6-F1
#
_entry.id   AF-A0A969FUQ6-F1
#
_cell.length_a   1.000
_cell.length_b   1.000
_cell.length_c   1.000
_cell.angle_alpha   90.00
_cell.angle_beta   90.00
_cell.angle_gamma   90.00
#
_symmetry.space_group_name_H-M   'P 1'
#
loop_
_entity.id
_entity.type
_entity.pdbx_description
1 polymer ?
#
loop_
_entity_poly.entity_id
_entity_poly.type
_entity_poly.pdbx_seq_one_letter_code
_entity_poly.pdbx_strand_id
1 'polypeptide(L)'
;DPTGPLRTTTVSPLRVPSSLPISLTLLNLSHNHLSGSIPDLSMLASLTDLTLNGNQLSGDIPTSLSALTSLVNLDLGYNRLTASDPTLLAFLEAPGNKDPDWRKTQTLPPTDITAETLTDTMVRISWTPILYTGNGGFYRVWYAAQPAGGDYLPTESTTANKSTPGYIVTGLQPDTTYSFLVRTFTPAHTANQNALTSTRSLEVSATTLPPSPEISVLDWNGTEVADNAVTPLDLGTALAATPLTRTFTVRNLGTTSLVLTDPVTVPAGFALNRSLGGTTVTAGGSITFDLVFEATRTGIFSGELSFGTNDHSENPFNFPIQARGTAPDIQVLDWNNGPVTSTTTLVKVNVGQTAVGKTLTRRFKVKNTGDADLILTHLTVPTRYTIARTFAITTVRPGSSTTFDIALTTTSAGVFSGTLSLLSNDPDENPFAFTVTGTVTGTIPNPFDCPTALAVTEGMAHLKADTARATYLVDGSGITVGVIANSYDDASLGMDGKPIATRAISDVLSGDLPGVGNPCGYPTPVQVIRAFPLGDPGPGGDEGRAVMQIIHDIAPGARLLFASGIGDTGTFLDLAEAIRLLHEAGADMIVDTMYDGSQPFYQDGPVSAAVAEVVEAGGIYFTTAGNFNRYTYIDGTPRGLSYEALAYRPAACPAGLAWPDGTPLTLDGDCHTFSPSTSAPDPTARYVMAPASLVKFHLQWGEPWYGVTTDLDLYAVDDSGTIRAASASDNTFTQLPYESLTINTAGSEADQPFSLVVNRPNAQGTPQFKYIVDGVGMVQAEYYAPDNPDTSPDIFGPTIFGHRGANAAISVSAVPYTSISRVEDTSSRGLPSYYFGPININGDEAPAPRLDIPEMRQKPDIAATDGNATTFYGRPPPHHGKPGWSLAL
;
A
#
# COMPACT_ATOMS: atom_id res chain seq x y z
N ASP A 1 -76.08 -28.42 6.51
CA ASP A 1 -77.15 -27.82 5.71
C ASP A 1 -76.64 -26.84 4.67
N PRO A 2 -77.34 -26.61 3.53
CA PRO A 2 -78.71 -27.01 3.32
C PRO A 2 -78.76 -28.54 3.30
N THR A 3 -79.78 -29.14 3.87
CA THR A 3 -79.81 -30.38 4.67
C THR A 3 -79.63 -31.65 3.85
N GLY A 4 -79.13 -31.55 2.64
CA GLY A 4 -79.06 -32.67 1.73
C GLY A 4 -77.77 -33.45 1.92
N PRO A 5 -77.81 -34.79 1.97
CA PRO A 5 -76.66 -35.54 1.51
C PRO A 5 -76.41 -35.09 0.06
N LEU A 6 -75.24 -34.54 -0.25
CA LEU A 6 -74.75 -34.62 -1.62
C LEU A 6 -74.62 -36.11 -1.88
N ARG A 7 -75.62 -36.64 -2.59
CA ARG A 7 -75.64 -38.00 -3.07
C ARG A 7 -74.28 -38.25 -3.69
N THR A 8 -73.48 -39.09 -3.05
CA THR A 8 -72.53 -39.92 -3.78
C THR A 8 -73.39 -40.69 -4.77
N THR A 9 -73.60 -40.14 -5.96
CA THR A 9 -73.78 -40.99 -7.11
C THR A 9 -72.46 -41.71 -7.24
N THR A 10 -72.36 -42.85 -6.56
CA THR A 10 -71.60 -43.97 -7.06
C THR A 10 -72.07 -44.15 -8.49
N VAL A 11 -71.36 -43.53 -9.43
CA VAL A 11 -71.42 -43.97 -10.81
C VAL A 11 -70.92 -45.39 -10.71
N SER A 12 -71.85 -46.33 -10.87
CA SER A 12 -71.51 -47.74 -10.98
C SER A 12 -70.35 -47.84 -11.98
N PRO A 13 -69.34 -48.70 -11.75
CA PRO A 13 -68.32 -48.91 -12.76
C PRO A 13 -69.04 -49.14 -14.08
N LEU A 14 -68.63 -48.41 -15.12
CA LEU A 14 -69.21 -48.52 -16.45
C LEU A 14 -69.17 -50.00 -16.85
N ARG A 15 -70.26 -50.73 -16.60
CA ARG A 15 -70.36 -52.15 -16.94
C ARG A 15 -70.70 -52.20 -18.41
N VAL A 16 -69.65 -52.25 -19.21
CA VAL A 16 -69.74 -52.55 -20.62
C VAL A 16 -70.05 -54.06 -20.76
N PRO A 17 -71.12 -54.48 -21.46
CA PRO A 17 -71.43 -55.89 -21.66
C PRO A 17 -70.33 -56.59 -22.46
N SER A 18 -69.86 -57.73 -21.97
CA SER A 18 -68.68 -58.47 -22.43
C SER A 18 -68.92 -59.34 -23.67
N SER A 19 -69.58 -58.87 -24.73
CA SER A 19 -69.79 -59.75 -25.90
C SER A 19 -69.90 -59.14 -27.29
N LEU A 20 -69.64 -57.84 -27.51
CA LEU A 20 -69.44 -57.29 -28.87
C LEU A 20 -68.37 -56.19 -28.86
N PRO A 21 -67.45 -56.14 -29.85
CA PRO A 21 -66.51 -55.03 -29.97
C PRO A 21 -67.29 -53.73 -30.18
N ILE A 22 -67.15 -52.80 -29.26
CA ILE A 22 -67.77 -51.48 -29.36
C ILE A 22 -66.94 -50.66 -30.35
N SER A 23 -67.59 -50.17 -31.39
CA SER A 23 -66.99 -49.35 -32.46
C SER A 23 -66.67 -47.91 -32.01
N LEU A 24 -66.34 -47.70 -30.73
CA LEU A 24 -66.00 -46.39 -30.18
C LEU A 24 -64.57 -46.05 -30.61
N THR A 25 -64.43 -44.97 -31.37
CA THR A 25 -63.13 -44.49 -31.87
C THR A 25 -62.56 -43.35 -31.04
N LEU A 26 -63.42 -42.52 -30.43
CA LEU A 26 -62.99 -41.37 -29.61
C LEU A 26 -63.63 -41.41 -28.24
N LEU A 27 -62.80 -41.33 -27.19
CA LEU A 27 -63.21 -41.17 -25.80
C LEU A 27 -62.47 -39.98 -25.18
N ASN A 28 -63.18 -38.87 -25.01
CA ASN A 28 -62.65 -37.68 -24.34
C ASN A 28 -63.30 -37.53 -22.97
N LEU A 29 -62.51 -37.70 -21.92
CA LEU A 29 -62.88 -37.48 -20.52
C LEU A 29 -61.98 -36.42 -19.85
N SER A 30 -61.29 -35.62 -20.65
CA SER A 30 -60.38 -34.57 -20.17
C SER A 30 -61.11 -33.49 -19.36
N HIS A 31 -60.39 -32.84 -18.45
CA HIS A 31 -60.85 -31.69 -17.65
C HIS A 31 -62.12 -31.96 -16.83
N ASN A 32 -62.18 -33.12 -16.18
CA ASN A 32 -63.25 -33.47 -15.25
C ASN A 32 -62.70 -33.59 -13.80
N HIS A 33 -63.57 -33.93 -12.86
CA HIS A 33 -63.21 -34.24 -11.48
C HIS A 33 -63.06 -35.75 -11.26
N LEU A 34 -62.71 -36.52 -12.30
CA LEU A 34 -62.61 -37.98 -12.19
C LEU A 34 -61.45 -38.37 -11.29
N SER A 35 -61.66 -39.36 -10.42
CA SER A 35 -60.68 -39.80 -9.43
C SER A 35 -60.63 -41.32 -9.35
N GLY A 36 -59.57 -41.86 -8.76
CA GLY A 36 -59.31 -43.29 -8.70
C GLY A 36 -58.49 -43.78 -9.89
N SER A 37 -58.33 -45.09 -10.01
CA SER A 37 -57.51 -45.71 -11.05
C SER A 37 -58.24 -45.80 -12.38
N ILE A 38 -57.47 -45.79 -13.47
CA ILE A 38 -58.01 -46.03 -14.81
C ILE A 38 -58.49 -47.49 -14.86
N PRO A 39 -59.75 -47.77 -15.26
CA PRO A 39 -60.25 -49.14 -15.39
C PRO A 39 -59.63 -49.85 -16.61
N ASP A 40 -59.79 -51.18 -16.70
CA ASP A 40 -59.38 -51.91 -17.90
C ASP A 40 -60.21 -51.48 -19.13
N LEU A 41 -59.53 -50.95 -20.16
CA LEU A 41 -60.13 -50.47 -21.41
C LEU A 41 -59.94 -51.43 -22.59
N SER A 42 -59.40 -52.64 -22.37
CA SER A 42 -59.05 -53.61 -23.42
C SER A 42 -60.19 -53.97 -24.39
N MET A 43 -61.44 -53.84 -23.97
CA MET A 43 -62.62 -54.11 -24.80
C MET A 43 -62.89 -53.05 -25.88
N LEU A 44 -62.22 -51.89 -25.82
CA LEU A 44 -62.37 -50.78 -26.76
C LEU A 44 -61.35 -50.86 -27.91
N ALA A 45 -61.22 -52.01 -28.56
CA ALA A 45 -60.16 -52.27 -29.55
C ALA A 45 -60.16 -51.34 -30.78
N SER A 46 -61.28 -50.65 -31.05
CA SER A 46 -61.41 -49.67 -32.14
C SER A 46 -61.02 -48.23 -31.75
N LEU A 47 -60.60 -47.99 -30.50
CA LEU A 47 -60.30 -46.65 -30.01
C LEU A 47 -59.03 -46.08 -30.66
N THR A 48 -59.16 -44.90 -31.27
CA THR A 48 -58.07 -44.13 -31.89
C THR A 48 -57.65 -42.95 -31.03
N ASP A 49 -58.56 -42.40 -30.23
CA ASP A 49 -58.32 -41.18 -29.44
C ASP A 49 -58.81 -41.37 -28.00
N LEU A 50 -57.89 -41.26 -27.03
CA LEU A 50 -58.20 -41.31 -25.60
C LEU A 50 -57.58 -40.11 -24.88
N THR A 51 -58.41 -39.21 -24.34
CA THR A 51 -57.92 -38.10 -23.52
C THR A 51 -58.48 -38.18 -22.11
N LEU A 52 -57.58 -38.28 -21.13
CA LEU A 52 -57.85 -38.39 -19.70
C LEU A 52 -57.21 -37.26 -18.89
N ASN A 53 -56.60 -36.29 -19.57
CA ASN A 53 -55.81 -35.24 -18.95
C ASN A 53 -56.65 -34.29 -18.09
N GLY A 54 -56.03 -33.66 -17.09
CA GLY A 54 -56.69 -32.65 -16.27
C GLY A 54 -57.78 -33.21 -15.34
N ASN A 55 -57.54 -34.40 -14.77
CA ASN A 55 -58.43 -35.05 -13.80
C ASN A 55 -57.71 -35.22 -12.45
N GLN A 56 -58.31 -35.99 -11.54
CA GLN A 56 -57.73 -36.42 -10.26
C GLN A 56 -57.37 -37.91 -10.26
N LEU A 57 -57.18 -38.51 -11.44
CA LEU A 57 -56.90 -39.94 -11.58
C LEU A 57 -55.58 -40.28 -10.89
N SER A 58 -55.52 -41.47 -10.28
CA SER A 58 -54.41 -41.88 -9.43
C SER A 58 -54.17 -43.38 -9.45
N GLY A 59 -52.93 -43.78 -9.15
CA GLY A 59 -52.51 -45.18 -9.17
C GLY A 59 -51.92 -45.58 -10.52
N ASP A 60 -51.60 -46.87 -10.64
CA ASP A 60 -50.90 -47.38 -11.82
C ASP A 60 -51.79 -47.35 -13.07
N ILE A 61 -51.21 -46.89 -14.18
CA ILE A 61 -51.81 -46.97 -15.51
C ILE A 61 -51.91 -48.47 -15.87
N PRO A 62 -53.10 -48.99 -16.25
CA PRO A 62 -53.28 -50.39 -16.59
C PRO A 62 -52.43 -50.82 -17.78
N THR A 63 -51.75 -51.95 -17.66
CA THR A 63 -50.95 -52.53 -18.76
C THR A 63 -51.80 -52.88 -19.99
N SER A 64 -53.09 -53.16 -19.78
CA SER A 64 -54.04 -53.43 -20.85
C SER A 64 -54.24 -52.26 -21.82
N LEU A 65 -53.83 -51.04 -21.46
CA LEU A 65 -53.83 -49.89 -22.37
C LEU A 65 -52.91 -50.13 -23.59
N SER A 66 -51.81 -50.88 -23.41
CA SER A 66 -50.91 -51.26 -24.49
C SER A 66 -51.53 -52.24 -25.51
N ALA A 67 -52.65 -52.88 -25.17
CA ALA A 67 -53.37 -53.79 -26.07
C ALA A 67 -54.27 -53.06 -27.08
N LEU A 68 -54.46 -51.74 -26.93
CA LEU A 68 -55.25 -50.90 -27.85
C LEU A 68 -54.41 -50.52 -29.08
N THR A 69 -54.24 -51.46 -30.01
CA THR A 69 -53.38 -51.30 -31.20
C THR A 69 -53.86 -50.23 -32.18
N SER A 70 -55.16 -49.87 -32.14
CA SER A 70 -55.74 -48.80 -32.97
C SER A 70 -55.48 -47.39 -32.42
N LEU A 71 -54.98 -47.27 -31.18
CA LEU A 71 -54.84 -45.98 -30.52
C LEU A 71 -53.79 -45.13 -31.23
N VAL A 72 -54.13 -43.89 -31.56
CA VAL A 72 -53.27 -42.92 -32.24
C VAL A 72 -52.89 -41.81 -31.27
N ASN A 73 -53.88 -41.21 -30.60
CA ASN A 73 -53.72 -40.08 -29.69
C ASN A 73 -54.05 -40.51 -28.25
N LEU A 74 -53.13 -40.25 -27.32
CA LEU A 74 -53.29 -40.50 -25.89
C LEU A 74 -52.81 -39.27 -25.12
N ASP A 75 -53.61 -38.81 -24.14
CA ASP A 75 -53.17 -37.78 -23.20
C ASP A 75 -53.57 -38.16 -21.78
N LEU A 76 -52.56 -38.48 -20.96
CA LEU A 76 -52.68 -38.85 -19.54
C LEU A 76 -52.24 -37.70 -18.60
N GLY A 77 -51.90 -36.54 -19.16
CA GLY A 77 -51.24 -35.46 -18.45
C GLY A 77 -52.05 -34.88 -17.30
N TYR A 78 -51.36 -34.22 -16.37
CA TYR A 78 -51.99 -33.49 -15.27
C TYR A 78 -52.92 -34.35 -14.41
N ASN A 79 -52.39 -35.46 -13.89
CA ASN A 79 -53.07 -36.37 -12.96
C ASN A 79 -52.12 -36.75 -11.80
N ARG A 80 -52.37 -37.89 -11.14
CA ARG A 80 -51.52 -38.49 -10.10
C ARG A 80 -51.19 -39.94 -10.46
N LEU A 81 -50.97 -40.20 -11.75
CA LEU A 81 -50.78 -41.54 -12.30
C LEU A 81 -49.34 -42.01 -12.12
N THR A 82 -49.19 -43.31 -11.92
CA THR A 82 -47.90 -44.01 -11.87
C THR A 82 -47.84 -45.09 -12.94
N ALA A 83 -46.64 -45.57 -13.27
CA ALA A 83 -46.46 -46.74 -14.13
C ALA A 83 -45.10 -47.35 -13.85
N SER A 84 -45.11 -48.66 -13.62
CA SER A 84 -43.94 -49.47 -13.29
C SER A 84 -43.67 -50.59 -14.30
N ASP A 85 -44.66 -50.95 -15.13
CA ASP A 85 -44.54 -52.03 -16.12
C ASP A 85 -43.69 -51.61 -17.34
N PRO A 86 -42.59 -52.31 -17.65
CA PRO A 86 -41.68 -51.92 -18.73
C PRO A 86 -42.32 -51.89 -20.12
N THR A 87 -43.27 -52.79 -20.41
CA THR A 87 -43.95 -52.84 -21.70
C THR A 87 -44.87 -51.64 -21.88
N LEU A 88 -45.58 -51.27 -20.82
CA LEU A 88 -46.40 -50.05 -20.81
C LEU A 88 -45.56 -48.78 -20.94
N LEU A 89 -44.42 -48.70 -20.25
CA LEU A 89 -43.51 -47.55 -20.38
C LEU A 89 -42.97 -47.44 -21.80
N ALA A 90 -42.56 -48.57 -22.39
CA ALA A 90 -42.13 -48.64 -23.78
C ALA A 90 -43.26 -48.33 -24.78
N PHE A 91 -44.54 -48.38 -24.39
CA PHE A 91 -45.69 -47.95 -25.19
C PHE A 91 -45.99 -46.45 -25.04
N LEU A 92 -45.66 -45.85 -23.90
CA LEU A 92 -45.85 -44.42 -23.63
C LEU A 92 -44.68 -43.55 -24.11
N GLU A 93 -43.42 -43.98 -23.92
CA GLU A 93 -42.26 -43.07 -23.85
C GLU A 93 -41.25 -43.13 -25.02
N ALA A 94 -41.22 -44.19 -25.84
CA ALA A 94 -40.31 -44.32 -26.99
C ALA A 94 -40.61 -43.32 -28.14
N PRO A 95 -39.64 -43.03 -29.03
CA PRO A 95 -39.85 -42.08 -30.13
C PRO A 95 -40.99 -42.51 -31.08
N GLY A 96 -42.02 -41.67 -31.22
CA GLY A 96 -43.23 -41.97 -32.00
C GLY A 96 -44.39 -42.61 -31.21
N ASN A 97 -44.25 -42.74 -29.89
CA ASN A 97 -45.25 -43.29 -28.98
C ASN A 97 -46.39 -42.33 -28.62
N LYS A 98 -47.30 -42.83 -27.80
CA LYS A 98 -48.64 -42.26 -27.57
C LYS A 98 -48.67 -41.07 -26.61
N ASP A 99 -47.79 -41.00 -25.60
CA ASP A 99 -47.70 -39.87 -24.66
C ASP A 99 -46.32 -39.81 -23.97
N PRO A 100 -45.28 -39.25 -24.63
CA PRO A 100 -43.90 -39.32 -24.14
C PRO A 100 -43.60 -38.41 -22.95
N ASP A 101 -44.44 -37.41 -22.67
CA ASP A 101 -44.23 -36.43 -21.58
C ASP A 101 -45.13 -36.67 -20.37
N TRP A 102 -45.90 -37.77 -20.34
CA TRP A 102 -46.90 -38.06 -19.31
C TRP A 102 -46.33 -37.90 -17.88
N ARG A 103 -45.10 -38.34 -17.61
CA ARG A 103 -44.43 -38.26 -16.30
C ARG A 103 -44.19 -36.83 -15.81
N LYS A 104 -43.96 -35.89 -16.73
CA LYS A 104 -43.62 -34.50 -16.41
C LYS A 104 -44.80 -33.71 -15.85
N THR A 105 -45.99 -34.30 -15.82
CA THR A 105 -47.22 -33.64 -15.37
C THR A 105 -47.98 -34.42 -14.29
N GLN A 106 -47.34 -35.43 -13.67
CA GLN A 106 -47.96 -36.20 -12.58
C GLN A 106 -47.59 -35.64 -11.20
N THR A 107 -48.59 -35.35 -10.36
CA THR A 107 -48.37 -34.91 -8.98
C THR A 107 -48.15 -36.12 -8.07
N LEU A 108 -46.89 -36.53 -7.94
CA LEU A 108 -46.45 -37.72 -7.19
C LEU A 108 -45.77 -37.36 -5.85
N PRO A 109 -45.61 -38.30 -4.91
CA PRO A 109 -44.74 -38.06 -3.74
C PRO A 109 -43.26 -37.96 -4.17
N PRO A 110 -42.42 -37.20 -3.44
CA PRO A 110 -40.98 -37.26 -3.66
C PRO A 110 -40.41 -38.63 -3.27
N THR A 111 -39.27 -38.98 -3.84
CA THR A 111 -38.56 -40.24 -3.58
C THR A 111 -37.29 -40.00 -2.76
N ASP A 112 -36.63 -41.09 -2.32
CA ASP A 112 -35.31 -41.04 -1.66
C ASP A 112 -35.25 -40.12 -0.43
N ILE A 113 -36.33 -40.14 0.35
CA ILE A 113 -36.41 -39.34 1.57
C ILE A 113 -35.43 -39.87 2.64
N THR A 114 -34.75 -38.96 3.35
CA THR A 114 -33.81 -39.25 4.46
C THR A 114 -34.01 -38.28 5.62
N ALA A 115 -33.60 -38.68 6.83
CA ALA A 115 -33.64 -37.84 8.04
C ALA A 115 -32.27 -37.85 8.76
N GLU A 116 -31.77 -36.68 9.11
CA GLU A 116 -30.47 -36.44 9.75
C GLU A 116 -30.67 -35.62 11.04
N THR A 117 -30.23 -36.14 12.19
CA THR A 117 -30.24 -35.40 13.45
C THR A 117 -29.21 -34.27 13.41
N LEU A 118 -29.63 -33.04 13.72
CA LEU A 118 -28.73 -31.89 13.81
C LEU A 118 -28.42 -31.52 15.26
N THR A 119 -29.45 -31.41 16.11
CA THR A 119 -29.30 -31.02 17.53
C THR A 119 -30.27 -31.81 18.41
N ASP A 120 -30.34 -31.46 19.70
CA ASP A 120 -31.37 -31.91 20.63
C ASP A 120 -32.80 -31.44 20.27
N THR A 121 -32.94 -30.49 19.36
CA THR A 121 -34.22 -29.87 19.00
C THR A 121 -34.46 -29.76 17.49
N MET A 122 -33.52 -30.21 16.65
CA MET A 122 -33.59 -30.05 15.18
C MET A 122 -33.24 -31.32 14.40
N VAL A 123 -34.00 -31.58 13.34
CA VAL A 123 -33.76 -32.66 12.36
C VAL A 123 -33.89 -32.11 10.94
N ARG A 124 -32.94 -32.45 10.07
CA ARG A 124 -33.01 -32.16 8.62
C ARG A 124 -33.63 -33.34 7.87
N ILE A 125 -34.60 -33.06 7.02
CA ILE A 125 -35.22 -34.03 6.11
C ILE A 125 -34.85 -33.66 4.66
N SER A 126 -34.38 -34.63 3.87
CA SER A 126 -34.00 -34.43 2.46
C SER A 126 -34.72 -35.44 1.55
N TRP A 127 -34.92 -35.13 0.26
CA TRP A 127 -35.57 -36.01 -0.73
C TRP A 127 -35.24 -35.63 -2.19
N THR A 128 -35.51 -36.53 -3.13
CA THR A 128 -35.47 -36.27 -4.58
C THR A 128 -36.77 -35.59 -5.05
N PRO A 129 -36.71 -34.37 -5.63
CA PRO A 129 -37.90 -33.68 -6.13
C PRO A 129 -38.60 -34.43 -7.28
N ILE A 130 -39.91 -34.29 -7.39
CA ILE A 130 -40.68 -34.86 -8.49
C ILE A 130 -40.37 -34.18 -9.83
N LEU A 131 -40.55 -34.91 -10.93
CA LEU A 131 -40.37 -34.39 -12.29
C LEU A 131 -41.33 -33.24 -12.62
N TYR A 132 -42.55 -33.26 -12.06
CA TYR A 132 -43.55 -32.22 -12.34
C TYR A 132 -43.37 -30.98 -11.47
N THR A 133 -42.51 -30.07 -11.91
CA THR A 133 -42.21 -28.80 -11.20
C THR A 133 -43.04 -27.61 -11.69
N GLY A 134 -43.66 -27.70 -12.87
CA GLY A 134 -44.51 -26.65 -13.45
C GLY A 134 -45.84 -26.41 -12.70
N ASN A 135 -46.51 -25.32 -13.06
CA ASN A 135 -47.83 -24.90 -12.54
C ASN A 135 -47.90 -24.63 -11.02
N GLY A 136 -46.77 -24.29 -10.40
CA GLY A 136 -46.69 -23.93 -8.99
C GLY A 136 -46.95 -25.11 -8.04
N GLY A 137 -47.03 -24.83 -6.75
CA GLY A 137 -47.16 -25.85 -5.70
C GLY A 137 -45.90 -26.01 -4.86
N PHE A 138 -45.94 -26.94 -3.91
CA PHE A 138 -44.92 -27.09 -2.87
C PHE A 138 -44.95 -28.50 -2.25
N TYR A 139 -43.93 -28.80 -1.44
CA TYR A 139 -43.94 -29.93 -0.51
C TYR A 139 -44.44 -29.50 0.86
N ARG A 140 -45.12 -30.40 1.56
CA ARG A 140 -45.50 -30.26 2.96
C ARG A 140 -44.94 -31.43 3.78
N VAL A 141 -44.23 -31.11 4.86
CA VAL A 141 -43.62 -32.07 5.78
C VAL A 141 -44.57 -32.32 6.95
N TRP A 142 -44.65 -33.57 7.40
CA TRP A 142 -45.42 -34.00 8.56
C TRP A 142 -44.52 -34.81 9.47
N TYR A 143 -44.67 -34.67 10.78
CA TYR A 143 -43.86 -35.40 11.76
C TYR A 143 -44.67 -35.87 12.98
N ALA A 144 -44.21 -36.92 13.64
CA ALA A 144 -44.79 -37.45 14.88
C ALA A 144 -43.70 -38.03 15.79
N ALA A 145 -43.79 -37.80 17.10
CA ALA A 145 -42.94 -38.52 18.06
C ALA A 145 -43.36 -39.99 18.13
N GLN A 146 -42.40 -40.91 18.23
CA GLN A 146 -42.69 -42.34 18.33
C GLN A 146 -43.11 -42.77 19.76
N PRO A 147 -43.96 -43.80 19.89
CA PRO A 147 -44.58 -44.58 18.82
C PRO A 147 -45.74 -43.83 18.15
N ALA A 148 -45.77 -43.81 16.82
CA ALA A 148 -46.78 -43.07 16.05
C ALA A 148 -48.18 -43.69 16.23
N GLY A 149 -48.98 -43.11 17.11
CA GLY A 149 -50.39 -43.47 17.35
C GLY A 149 -51.38 -42.91 16.31
N GLY A 150 -50.90 -42.50 15.13
CA GLY A 150 -51.72 -42.13 13.97
C GLY A 150 -51.75 -40.64 13.60
N ASP A 151 -51.51 -39.74 14.56
CA ASP A 151 -51.66 -38.30 14.33
C ASP A 151 -50.30 -37.61 14.09
N TYR A 152 -49.89 -37.57 12.82
CA TYR A 152 -48.78 -36.70 12.41
C TYR A 152 -49.24 -35.24 12.48
N LEU A 153 -48.36 -34.35 12.89
CA LEU A 153 -48.56 -32.91 12.84
C LEU A 153 -47.94 -32.34 11.56
N PRO A 154 -48.64 -31.48 10.80
CA PRO A 154 -48.01 -30.76 9.70
C PRO A 154 -47.01 -29.74 10.26
N THR A 155 -45.90 -29.53 9.56
CA THR A 155 -45.09 -28.32 9.78
C THR A 155 -45.96 -27.09 9.45
N GLU A 156 -45.83 -26.00 10.22
CA GLU A 156 -46.55 -24.75 9.92
C GLU A 156 -46.15 -24.13 8.57
N SER A 157 -45.03 -24.57 8.01
CA SER A 157 -44.47 -24.06 6.75
C SER A 157 -44.43 -25.12 5.65
N THR A 158 -44.48 -24.65 4.41
CA THR A 158 -44.33 -25.44 3.17
C THR A 158 -43.02 -25.06 2.49
N THR A 159 -42.50 -25.91 1.60
CA THR A 159 -41.36 -25.48 0.77
C THR A 159 -41.78 -24.36 -0.19
N ALA A 160 -40.79 -23.62 -0.70
CA ALA A 160 -41.04 -22.52 -1.63
C ALA A 160 -41.61 -23.02 -2.96
N ASN A 161 -41.19 -24.20 -3.42
CA ASN A 161 -41.64 -24.80 -4.67
C ASN A 161 -41.45 -26.33 -4.67
N LYS A 162 -41.82 -26.98 -5.78
CA LYS A 162 -41.67 -28.42 -6.03
C LYS A 162 -40.25 -28.84 -6.44
N SER A 163 -39.28 -27.93 -6.49
CA SER A 163 -37.87 -28.22 -6.77
C SER A 163 -36.99 -28.22 -5.51
N THR A 164 -37.52 -27.83 -4.36
CA THR A 164 -36.78 -27.83 -3.08
C THR A 164 -36.46 -29.26 -2.63
N PRO A 165 -35.19 -29.60 -2.33
CA PRO A 165 -34.77 -30.97 -2.02
C PRO A 165 -34.78 -31.34 -0.53
N GLY A 166 -35.26 -30.47 0.36
CA GLY A 166 -35.25 -30.74 1.80
C GLY A 166 -35.86 -29.64 2.67
N TYR A 167 -35.93 -29.89 3.98
CA TYR A 167 -36.50 -29.00 5.00
C TYR A 167 -35.93 -29.31 6.39
N ILE A 168 -35.72 -28.30 7.24
CA ILE A 168 -35.27 -28.46 8.64
C ILE A 168 -36.48 -28.30 9.58
N VAL A 169 -36.77 -29.32 10.37
CA VAL A 169 -37.80 -29.28 11.42
C VAL A 169 -37.11 -28.87 12.72
N THR A 170 -37.60 -27.80 13.34
CA THR A 170 -37.07 -27.23 14.60
C THR A 170 -38.09 -27.37 15.74
N GLY A 171 -37.65 -27.18 16.99
CA GLY A 171 -38.53 -27.20 18.16
C GLY A 171 -38.98 -28.61 18.59
N LEU A 172 -38.20 -29.63 18.23
CA LEU A 172 -38.42 -31.02 18.65
C LEU A 172 -37.98 -31.21 20.12
N GLN A 173 -38.51 -32.23 20.80
CA GLN A 173 -38.07 -32.57 22.16
C GLN A 173 -36.71 -33.29 22.12
N PRO A 174 -35.79 -33.00 23.07
CA PRO A 174 -34.55 -33.76 23.26
C PRO A 174 -34.79 -35.25 23.49
N ASP A 175 -33.80 -36.07 23.13
CA ASP A 175 -33.78 -37.52 23.33
C ASP A 175 -35.07 -38.24 22.86
N THR A 176 -35.65 -37.78 21.75
CA THR A 176 -36.94 -38.26 21.24
C THR A 176 -36.83 -38.67 19.78
N THR A 177 -37.30 -39.88 19.46
CA THR A 177 -37.38 -40.35 18.07
C THR A 177 -38.62 -39.79 17.38
N TYR A 178 -38.42 -39.14 16.23
CA TYR A 178 -39.48 -38.61 15.38
C TYR A 178 -39.52 -39.35 14.04
N SER A 179 -40.73 -39.58 13.54
CA SER A 179 -40.99 -40.09 12.18
C SER A 179 -41.51 -38.97 11.28
N PHE A 180 -41.10 -38.95 10.01
CA PHE A 180 -41.34 -37.88 9.04
C PHE A 180 -41.90 -38.40 7.72
N LEU A 181 -42.81 -37.62 7.11
CA LEU A 181 -43.48 -37.90 5.84
C LEU A 181 -43.58 -36.61 5.01
N VAL A 182 -43.54 -36.73 3.68
CA VAL A 182 -43.65 -35.60 2.76
C VAL A 182 -44.76 -35.84 1.72
N ARG A 183 -45.50 -34.79 1.37
CA ARG A 183 -46.49 -34.78 0.29
C ARG A 183 -46.24 -33.63 -0.67
N THR A 184 -46.53 -33.85 -1.95
CA THR A 184 -46.54 -32.81 -2.97
C THR A 184 -47.94 -32.28 -3.17
N PHE A 185 -48.05 -30.96 -3.33
CA PHE A 185 -49.27 -30.26 -3.68
C PHE A 185 -49.07 -29.49 -4.99
N THR A 186 -50.00 -29.66 -5.94
CA THR A 186 -50.10 -28.82 -7.14
C THR A 186 -51.45 -28.11 -7.10
N PRO A 187 -51.50 -26.76 -7.14
CA PRO A 187 -52.75 -26.02 -7.12
C PRO A 187 -53.52 -26.20 -8.44
N ALA A 188 -54.80 -25.84 -8.45
CA ALA A 188 -55.57 -25.76 -9.69
C ALA A 188 -54.95 -24.74 -10.66
N HIS A 189 -54.90 -25.07 -11.95
CA HIS A 189 -54.32 -24.25 -13.02
C HIS A 189 -55.04 -24.49 -14.35
N THR A 190 -54.62 -23.78 -15.41
CA THR A 190 -55.28 -23.78 -16.72
C THR A 190 -55.43 -25.16 -17.35
N ALA A 191 -54.46 -26.07 -17.18
CA ALA A 191 -54.51 -27.43 -17.71
C ALA A 191 -55.14 -28.46 -16.75
N ASN A 192 -55.41 -28.09 -15.49
CA ASN A 192 -56.18 -28.90 -14.55
C ASN A 192 -56.84 -28.02 -13.48
N GLN A 193 -58.18 -27.90 -13.50
CA GLN A 193 -58.95 -27.11 -12.53
C GLN A 193 -59.08 -27.80 -11.15
N ASN A 194 -58.46 -28.97 -10.97
CA ASN A 194 -58.38 -29.67 -9.70
C ASN A 194 -57.08 -29.32 -8.97
N ALA A 195 -57.16 -29.07 -7.66
CA ALA A 195 -55.97 -29.08 -6.81
C ALA A 195 -55.58 -30.53 -6.51
N LEU A 196 -54.32 -30.89 -6.78
CA LEU A 196 -53.82 -32.25 -6.63
C LEU A 196 -52.91 -32.37 -5.41
N THR A 197 -53.17 -33.37 -4.57
CA THR A 197 -52.26 -33.77 -3.50
C THR A 197 -51.83 -35.21 -3.73
N SER A 198 -50.53 -35.47 -3.64
CA SER A 198 -49.96 -36.81 -3.78
C SER A 198 -50.29 -37.70 -2.59
N THR A 199 -50.02 -39.00 -2.72
CA THR A 199 -49.84 -39.89 -1.57
C THR A 199 -48.66 -39.43 -0.71
N ARG A 200 -48.50 -40.01 0.49
CA ARG A 200 -47.35 -39.73 1.37
C ARG A 200 -46.10 -40.42 0.81
N SER A 201 -44.94 -39.83 1.00
CA SER A 201 -43.64 -40.48 0.80
C SER A 201 -43.48 -41.71 1.71
N LEU A 202 -42.37 -42.42 1.55
CA LEU A 202 -41.91 -43.35 2.58
C LEU A 202 -41.66 -42.58 3.89
N GLU A 203 -41.82 -43.29 5.01
CA GLU A 203 -41.50 -42.77 6.33
C GLU A 203 -40.00 -42.92 6.61
N VAL A 204 -39.41 -41.88 7.20
CA VAL A 204 -38.06 -41.91 7.77
C VAL A 204 -38.11 -41.44 9.21
N SER A 205 -37.14 -41.85 10.03
CA SER A 205 -37.07 -41.44 11.43
C SER A 205 -35.66 -41.01 11.84
N ALA A 206 -35.58 -40.11 12.81
CA ALA A 206 -34.34 -39.67 13.45
C ALA A 206 -34.59 -39.40 14.94
N THR A 207 -33.56 -39.59 15.78
CA THR A 207 -33.61 -39.34 17.22
C THR A 207 -32.81 -38.09 17.54
N THR A 208 -33.45 -37.10 18.18
CA THR A 208 -32.75 -35.89 18.66
C THR A 208 -31.70 -36.24 19.72
N LEU A 209 -30.66 -35.41 19.84
CA LEU A 209 -29.61 -35.60 20.84
C LEU A 209 -30.12 -35.39 22.28
N PRO A 210 -29.46 -35.94 23.31
CA PRO A 210 -29.77 -35.64 24.71
C PRO A 210 -29.40 -34.18 25.07
N PRO A 211 -29.97 -33.62 26.16
CA PRO A 211 -29.60 -32.29 26.66
C PRO A 211 -28.11 -32.22 27.05
N SER A 212 -27.37 -31.24 26.53
CA SER A 212 -25.97 -30.97 26.87
C SER A 212 -25.75 -29.50 27.25
N PRO A 213 -24.68 -29.15 28.00
CA PRO A 213 -24.19 -27.78 28.01
C PRO A 213 -23.64 -27.44 26.61
N GLU A 214 -23.57 -26.14 26.30
CA GLU A 214 -22.96 -25.62 25.06
C GLU A 214 -22.20 -24.35 25.43
N ILE A 215 -20.87 -24.37 25.34
CA ILE A 215 -20.00 -23.23 25.68
C ILE A 215 -19.84 -22.28 24.49
N SER A 216 -19.97 -20.98 24.76
CA SER A 216 -19.54 -19.92 23.83
C SER A 216 -18.67 -18.92 24.57
N VAL A 217 -17.47 -18.64 24.03
CA VAL A 217 -16.51 -17.70 24.62
C VAL A 217 -16.43 -16.47 23.74
N LEU A 218 -16.60 -15.29 24.34
CA LEU A 218 -16.42 -14.02 23.66
C LEU A 218 -15.19 -13.28 24.15
N ASP A 219 -14.53 -12.60 23.22
CA ASP A 219 -13.49 -11.62 23.52
C ASP A 219 -14.07 -10.33 24.15
N TRP A 220 -13.20 -9.39 24.49
CA TRP A 220 -13.56 -8.11 25.10
C TRP A 220 -14.31 -7.16 24.16
N ASN A 221 -14.37 -7.46 22.86
CA ASN A 221 -15.16 -6.73 21.87
C ASN A 221 -16.55 -7.37 21.66
N GLY A 222 -16.82 -8.52 22.28
CA GLY A 222 -18.05 -9.29 22.10
C GLY A 222 -18.04 -10.19 20.87
N THR A 223 -16.87 -10.47 20.30
CA THR A 223 -16.67 -11.39 19.17
C THR A 223 -16.51 -12.82 19.67
N GLU A 224 -17.07 -13.79 18.96
CA GLU A 224 -16.93 -15.20 19.31
C GLU A 224 -15.51 -15.71 19.03
N VAL A 225 -14.94 -16.36 20.03
CA VAL A 225 -13.64 -17.05 19.97
C VAL A 225 -13.92 -18.50 19.67
N ALA A 226 -13.39 -19.00 18.56
CA ALA A 226 -13.55 -20.41 18.19
C ALA A 226 -12.67 -21.31 19.08
N ASP A 227 -13.25 -22.42 19.53
CA ASP A 227 -12.48 -23.51 20.13
C ASP A 227 -11.50 -24.11 19.09
N ASN A 228 -10.35 -24.59 19.57
CA ASN A 228 -9.28 -25.16 18.76
C ASN A 228 -8.80 -24.25 17.61
N ALA A 229 -8.93 -22.93 17.77
CA ALA A 229 -8.43 -21.96 16.81
C ALA A 229 -6.92 -22.14 16.58
N VAL A 230 -6.47 -21.92 15.34
CA VAL A 230 -5.04 -22.01 14.97
C VAL A 230 -4.36 -20.64 14.86
N THR A 231 -5.15 -19.57 14.73
CA THR A 231 -4.66 -18.20 14.61
C THR A 231 -4.66 -17.53 15.98
N PRO A 232 -3.52 -17.01 16.48
CA PRO A 232 -3.47 -16.33 17.76
C PRO A 232 -4.42 -15.13 17.82
N LEU A 233 -5.22 -15.05 18.89
CA LEU A 233 -5.99 -13.87 19.23
C LEU A 233 -5.06 -12.79 19.79
N ASP A 234 -4.99 -11.65 19.10
CA ASP A 234 -4.12 -10.53 19.50
C ASP A 234 -4.77 -9.66 20.58
N LEU A 235 -4.18 -9.66 21.78
CA LEU A 235 -4.64 -8.85 22.90
C LEU A 235 -4.27 -7.37 22.74
N GLY A 236 -3.27 -7.04 21.92
CA GLY A 236 -2.73 -5.71 21.71
C GLY A 236 -1.33 -5.51 22.30
N THR A 237 -0.96 -4.24 22.47
CA THR A 237 0.38 -3.84 22.91
C THR A 237 0.38 -3.30 24.34
N ALA A 238 1.41 -3.64 25.12
CA ALA A 238 1.62 -3.16 26.48
C ALA A 238 3.02 -2.54 26.65
N LEU A 239 3.08 -1.38 27.31
CA LEU A 239 4.34 -0.77 27.73
C LEU A 239 4.94 -1.55 28.91
N ALA A 240 6.25 -1.72 28.94
CA ALA A 240 6.96 -2.37 30.03
C ALA A 240 6.55 -1.76 31.39
N ALA A 241 6.32 -2.63 32.37
CA ALA A 241 5.78 -2.29 33.70
C ALA A 241 4.36 -1.68 33.74
N THR A 242 3.60 -1.68 32.63
CA THR A 242 2.18 -1.30 32.58
C THR A 242 1.32 -2.50 32.14
N PRO A 243 0.51 -3.10 33.03
CA PRO A 243 -0.27 -4.30 32.69
C PRO A 243 -1.38 -4.02 31.68
N LEU A 244 -1.51 -4.88 30.67
CA LEU A 244 -2.63 -4.91 29.73
C LEU A 244 -3.67 -5.93 30.21
N THR A 245 -4.91 -5.48 30.43
CA THR A 245 -6.01 -6.36 30.90
C THR A 245 -7.08 -6.50 29.83
N ARG A 246 -7.54 -7.74 29.58
CA ARG A 246 -8.64 -8.10 28.67
C ARG A 246 -9.68 -8.98 29.36
N THR A 247 -10.94 -8.61 29.22
CA THR A 247 -12.07 -9.35 29.82
C THR A 247 -12.70 -10.28 28.79
N PHE A 248 -12.77 -11.57 29.09
CA PHE A 248 -13.49 -12.56 28.31
C PHE A 248 -14.84 -12.87 28.94
N THR A 249 -15.81 -13.24 28.12
CA THR A 249 -17.15 -13.67 28.57
C THR A 249 -17.41 -15.11 28.16
N VAL A 250 -17.67 -15.99 29.13
CA VAL A 250 -18.12 -17.36 28.87
C VAL A 250 -19.64 -17.41 29.02
N ARG A 251 -20.33 -17.95 28.02
CA ARG A 251 -21.79 -18.13 27.98
C ARG A 251 -22.11 -19.60 27.91
N ASN A 252 -23.23 -19.98 28.52
CA ASN A 252 -23.82 -21.29 28.37
C ASN A 252 -25.07 -21.18 27.49
N LEU A 253 -24.95 -21.57 26.22
CA LEU A 253 -26.05 -21.59 25.25
C LEU A 253 -26.88 -22.87 25.34
N GLY A 254 -26.38 -23.87 26.08
CA GLY A 254 -26.98 -25.19 26.20
C GLY A 254 -28.14 -25.22 27.18
N THR A 255 -28.71 -26.42 27.33
CA THR A 255 -29.93 -26.63 28.13
C THR A 255 -29.64 -27.17 29.53
N THR A 256 -28.39 -27.54 29.82
CA THR A 256 -27.93 -27.98 31.16
C THR A 256 -26.78 -27.10 31.68
N SER A 257 -26.40 -27.23 32.96
CA SER A 257 -25.35 -26.39 33.55
C SER A 257 -23.96 -26.69 32.97
N LEU A 258 -23.27 -25.65 32.51
CA LEU A 258 -21.87 -25.67 32.11
C LEU A 258 -20.99 -25.52 33.36
N VAL A 259 -19.97 -26.36 33.51
CA VAL A 259 -19.01 -26.36 34.62
C VAL A 259 -17.62 -26.17 34.05
N LEU A 260 -16.90 -25.15 34.49
CA LEU A 260 -15.51 -24.88 34.13
C LEU A 260 -14.58 -25.53 35.16
N THR A 261 -13.51 -26.18 34.72
CA THR A 261 -12.62 -26.99 35.57
C THR A 261 -11.14 -26.66 35.35
N ASP A 262 -10.33 -26.89 36.38
CA ASP A 262 -8.87 -26.84 36.31
C ASP A 262 -8.28 -28.08 35.61
N PRO A 263 -7.03 -28.00 35.08
CA PRO A 263 -6.13 -26.85 35.13
C PRO A 263 -6.48 -25.80 34.07
N VAL A 264 -6.35 -24.53 34.44
CA VAL A 264 -6.29 -23.43 33.47
C VAL A 264 -4.83 -23.20 33.06
N THR A 265 -4.54 -23.29 31.78
CA THR A 265 -3.21 -23.02 31.20
C THR A 265 -3.20 -21.64 30.56
N VAL A 266 -2.17 -20.85 30.87
CA VAL A 266 -1.86 -19.58 30.23
C VAL A 266 -0.36 -19.52 29.90
N PRO A 267 0.05 -18.85 28.80
CA PRO A 267 1.44 -18.77 28.41
C PRO A 267 2.26 -17.85 29.32
N ALA A 268 3.60 -17.96 29.24
CA ALA A 268 4.51 -17.11 30.01
C ALA A 268 4.29 -15.61 29.70
N GLY A 269 4.22 -14.79 30.74
CA GLY A 269 3.89 -13.35 30.62
C GLY A 269 2.40 -13.03 30.77
N PHE A 270 1.55 -14.05 30.81
CA PHE A 270 0.11 -13.90 31.01
C PHE A 270 -0.34 -14.52 32.35
N ALA A 271 -1.35 -13.92 32.96
CA ALA A 271 -1.95 -14.40 34.19
C ALA A 271 -3.46 -14.14 34.19
N LEU A 272 -4.22 -15.01 34.84
CA LEU A 272 -5.62 -14.73 35.15
C LEU A 272 -5.72 -14.01 36.49
N ASN A 273 -6.65 -13.06 36.59
CA ASN A 273 -6.92 -12.39 37.86
C ASN A 273 -7.72 -13.24 38.85
N ARG A 274 -8.29 -14.36 38.40
CA ARG A 274 -9.08 -15.32 39.18
C ARG A 274 -8.97 -16.73 38.58
N SER A 275 -9.20 -17.77 39.39
CA SER A 275 -9.35 -19.13 38.86
C SER A 275 -10.73 -19.32 38.22
N LEU A 276 -10.81 -20.13 37.15
CA LEU A 276 -12.05 -20.58 36.52
C LEU A 276 -12.56 -21.90 37.11
N GLY A 277 -11.70 -22.71 37.74
CA GLY A 277 -12.02 -24.05 38.20
C GLY A 277 -13.14 -24.10 39.25
N GLY A 278 -14.12 -24.99 39.02
CA GLY A 278 -15.28 -25.18 39.89
C GLY A 278 -16.43 -24.19 39.64
N THR A 279 -16.32 -23.33 38.63
CA THR A 279 -17.38 -22.36 38.29
C THR A 279 -18.51 -23.04 37.55
N THR A 280 -19.76 -22.82 37.98
CA THR A 280 -20.97 -23.31 37.29
C THR A 280 -21.73 -22.15 36.64
N VAL A 281 -22.03 -22.27 35.35
CA VAL A 281 -22.85 -21.34 34.58
C VAL A 281 -24.16 -22.04 34.23
N THR A 282 -25.28 -21.57 34.78
CA THR A 282 -26.62 -22.12 34.49
C THR A 282 -26.98 -21.95 33.02
N ALA A 283 -27.89 -22.77 32.49
CA ALA A 283 -28.41 -22.63 31.12
C ALA A 283 -28.87 -21.20 30.83
N GLY A 284 -28.42 -20.61 29.73
CA GLY A 284 -28.65 -19.21 29.35
C GLY A 284 -27.86 -18.16 30.15
N GLY A 285 -27.02 -18.57 31.10
CA GLY A 285 -26.20 -17.70 31.93
C GLY A 285 -24.85 -17.36 31.31
N SER A 286 -24.11 -16.45 31.96
CA SER A 286 -22.75 -16.07 31.57
C SER A 286 -21.87 -15.68 32.76
N ILE A 287 -20.56 -15.81 32.62
CA ILE A 287 -19.54 -15.30 33.55
C ILE A 287 -18.42 -14.60 32.78
N THR A 288 -17.65 -13.74 33.44
CA THR A 288 -16.45 -13.11 32.88
C THR A 288 -15.19 -13.45 33.66
N PHE A 289 -14.04 -13.37 33.00
CA PHE A 289 -12.71 -13.43 33.61
C PHE A 289 -11.75 -12.45 32.93
N ASP A 290 -10.73 -11.97 33.66
CA ASP A 290 -9.75 -11.06 33.10
C ASP A 290 -8.39 -11.75 32.93
N LEU A 291 -7.84 -11.59 31.73
CA LEU A 291 -6.50 -11.99 31.35
C LEU A 291 -5.59 -10.75 31.41
N VAL A 292 -4.51 -10.85 32.19
CA VAL A 292 -3.52 -9.79 32.40
C VAL A 292 -2.22 -10.18 31.72
N PHE A 293 -1.69 -9.27 30.91
CA PHE A 293 -0.38 -9.37 30.26
C PHE A 293 0.56 -8.31 30.83
N GLU A 294 1.72 -8.72 31.31
CA GLU A 294 2.78 -7.81 31.78
C GLU A 294 4.04 -7.98 30.93
N ALA A 295 4.37 -6.94 30.16
CA ALA A 295 5.58 -6.91 29.36
C ALA A 295 6.82 -6.73 30.27
N THR A 296 7.69 -7.73 30.28
CA THR A 296 8.99 -7.69 30.99
C THR A 296 10.15 -7.32 30.08
N ARG A 297 9.97 -7.39 28.77
CA ARG A 297 10.91 -7.02 27.71
C ARG A 297 10.16 -6.74 26.41
N THR A 298 10.82 -6.10 25.46
CA THR A 298 10.29 -5.95 24.10
C THR A 298 10.15 -7.30 23.40
N GLY A 299 9.06 -7.45 22.64
CA GLY A 299 8.82 -8.61 21.77
C GLY A 299 7.39 -9.13 21.79
N ILE A 300 7.13 -10.16 20.98
CA ILE A 300 5.84 -10.86 20.94
C ILE A 300 5.88 -12.00 21.97
N PHE A 301 4.84 -12.05 22.80
CA PHE A 301 4.58 -13.14 23.74
C PHE A 301 3.36 -13.90 23.22
N SER A 302 3.49 -15.21 23.07
CA SER A 302 2.42 -16.05 22.53
C SER A 302 2.39 -17.42 23.18
N GLY A 303 1.23 -18.06 23.08
CA GLY A 303 1.01 -19.46 23.44
C GLY A 303 -0.48 -19.75 23.65
N GLU A 304 -0.79 -20.93 24.16
CA GLU A 304 -2.18 -21.41 24.29
C GLU A 304 -2.80 -20.96 25.62
N LEU A 305 -4.03 -20.45 25.56
CA LEU A 305 -4.95 -20.38 26.69
C LEU A 305 -5.89 -21.59 26.64
N SER A 306 -5.97 -22.35 27.73
CA SER A 306 -6.72 -23.61 27.82
C SER A 306 -7.44 -23.73 29.15
N PHE A 307 -8.70 -24.19 29.18
CA PHE A 307 -9.38 -24.56 30.42
C PHE A 307 -10.37 -25.70 30.19
N GLY A 308 -10.61 -26.52 31.21
CA GLY A 308 -11.54 -27.65 31.12
C GLY A 308 -13.00 -27.22 31.23
N THR A 309 -13.89 -27.98 30.58
CA THR A 309 -15.35 -27.78 30.64
C THR A 309 -16.07 -29.13 30.74
N ASN A 310 -17.34 -29.17 31.12
CA ASN A 310 -18.18 -30.37 30.97
C ASN A 310 -18.97 -30.40 29.65
N ASP A 311 -18.65 -29.50 28.72
CA ASP A 311 -19.07 -29.60 27.34
C ASP A 311 -18.21 -30.63 26.62
N HIS A 312 -18.81 -31.70 26.13
CA HIS A 312 -18.05 -32.85 25.66
C HIS A 312 -17.36 -32.61 24.32
N SER A 313 -17.89 -31.72 23.48
CA SER A 313 -17.29 -31.36 22.18
C SER A 313 -16.18 -30.34 22.33
N GLU A 314 -16.25 -29.47 23.33
CA GLU A 314 -15.32 -28.35 23.59
C GLU A 314 -14.65 -28.48 24.97
N ASN A 315 -14.01 -29.63 25.22
CA ASN A 315 -13.24 -29.88 26.44
C ASN A 315 -11.87 -30.55 26.16
N PRO A 316 -10.74 -29.87 26.45
CA PRO A 316 -10.67 -28.49 26.94
C PRO A 316 -11.16 -27.49 25.88
N PHE A 317 -11.58 -26.31 26.33
CA PHE A 317 -11.74 -25.16 25.45
C PHE A 317 -10.40 -24.46 25.34
N ASN A 318 -9.85 -24.36 24.13
CA ASN A 318 -8.50 -23.84 23.94
C ASN A 318 -8.32 -23.00 22.67
N PHE A 319 -7.50 -21.95 22.78
CA PHE A 319 -7.13 -21.10 21.65
C PHE A 319 -5.78 -20.40 21.90
N PRO A 320 -4.99 -20.14 20.85
CA PRO A 320 -3.76 -19.37 20.95
C PRO A 320 -4.06 -17.89 21.18
N ILE A 321 -3.22 -17.26 22.00
CA ILE A 321 -3.23 -15.82 22.25
C ILE A 321 -1.85 -15.23 21.98
N GLN A 322 -1.81 -13.93 21.65
CA GLN A 322 -0.57 -13.17 21.55
C GLN A 322 -0.73 -11.76 22.10
N ALA A 323 0.38 -11.17 22.57
CA ALA A 323 0.47 -9.75 22.92
C ALA A 323 1.88 -9.24 22.63
N ARG A 324 2.01 -7.93 22.38
CA ARG A 324 3.31 -7.27 22.11
C ARG A 324 3.74 -6.44 23.31
N GLY A 325 4.92 -6.70 23.85
CA GLY A 325 5.59 -5.83 24.81
C GLY A 325 6.43 -4.77 24.10
N THR A 326 6.35 -3.51 24.55
CA THR A 326 7.20 -2.39 24.12
C THR A 326 7.96 -1.80 25.31
N ALA A 327 9.20 -1.34 25.13
CA ALA A 327 10.01 -0.67 26.14
C ALA A 327 10.87 0.45 25.50
N PRO A 328 11.11 1.57 26.21
CA PRO A 328 12.15 2.51 25.81
C PRO A 328 13.53 1.89 26.04
N ASP A 329 14.52 2.25 25.22
CA ASP A 329 15.91 1.79 25.33
C ASP A 329 16.85 2.95 24.99
N ILE A 330 17.77 3.31 25.90
CA ILE A 330 18.60 4.50 25.81
C ILE A 330 20.01 4.19 25.28
N GLN A 331 20.35 4.77 24.13
CA GLN A 331 21.71 4.73 23.62
C GLN A 331 22.34 6.13 23.63
N VAL A 332 23.46 6.30 24.32
CA VAL A 332 24.26 7.53 24.26
C VAL A 332 25.43 7.35 23.29
N LEU A 333 25.59 8.31 22.38
CA LEU A 333 26.70 8.37 21.42
C LEU A 333 27.55 9.62 21.70
N ASP A 334 28.88 9.48 21.55
CA ASP A 334 29.80 10.61 21.60
C ASP A 334 29.76 11.46 20.32
N TRP A 335 30.54 12.55 20.27
CA TRP A 335 30.59 13.46 19.11
C TRP A 335 31.25 12.84 17.86
N ASN A 336 31.80 11.63 17.96
CA ASN A 336 32.27 10.84 16.82
C ASN A 336 31.24 9.75 16.43
N ASN A 337 30.04 9.79 17.03
CA ASN A 337 28.98 8.79 16.87
C ASN A 337 29.37 7.39 17.38
N GLY A 338 30.38 7.32 18.26
CA GLY A 338 30.78 6.08 18.93
C GLY A 338 29.84 5.78 20.11
N PRO A 339 29.37 4.53 20.28
CA PRO A 339 28.49 4.18 21.39
C PRO A 339 29.23 4.30 22.73
N VAL A 340 28.60 4.98 23.66
CA VAL A 340 29.03 5.08 25.05
C VAL A 340 28.28 4.02 25.83
N THR A 341 28.98 3.22 26.63
CA THR A 341 28.34 2.20 27.48
C THR A 341 28.07 2.77 28.87
N SER A 342 26.88 2.54 29.40
CA SER A 342 26.55 2.86 30.80
C SER A 342 27.40 2.03 31.74
N THR A 343 28.38 2.64 32.42
CA THR A 343 29.22 2.00 33.43
C THR A 343 29.76 3.02 34.44
N THR A 344 29.89 2.63 35.70
CA THR A 344 30.57 3.46 36.72
C THR A 344 32.08 3.24 36.79
N THR A 345 32.61 2.25 36.06
CA THR A 345 34.03 1.87 36.11
C THR A 345 34.50 1.35 34.75
N LEU A 346 35.63 1.90 34.28
CA LEU A 346 36.49 1.48 33.15
C LEU A 346 36.35 2.16 31.77
N VAL A 347 35.23 2.81 31.41
CA VAL A 347 35.15 3.58 30.14
C VAL A 347 35.28 5.09 30.39
N LYS A 348 36.34 5.70 29.84
CA LYS A 348 36.59 7.15 29.89
C LYS A 348 36.40 7.74 28.49
N VAL A 349 35.38 8.58 28.34
CA VAL A 349 35.15 9.34 27.10
C VAL A 349 36.02 10.60 27.13
N ASN A 350 37.04 10.67 26.26
CA ASN A 350 37.95 11.81 26.21
C ASN A 350 37.42 12.94 25.36
N VAL A 351 36.89 14.00 25.98
CA VAL A 351 36.30 15.18 25.34
C VAL A 351 37.29 16.06 24.58
N GLY A 352 38.60 15.78 24.66
CA GLY A 352 39.64 16.48 23.92
C GLY A 352 40.37 17.53 24.76
N GLN A 353 40.97 18.50 24.06
CA GLN A 353 41.88 19.49 24.67
C GLN A 353 41.50 20.93 24.28
N THR A 354 41.72 21.89 25.18
CA THR A 354 41.59 23.34 24.90
C THR A 354 42.68 24.17 25.58
N ALA A 355 42.75 25.47 25.29
CA ALA A 355 43.67 26.39 25.98
C ALA A 355 43.05 26.96 27.26
N VAL A 356 43.89 27.40 28.20
CA VAL A 356 43.45 28.15 29.38
C VAL A 356 42.60 29.36 28.96
N GLY A 357 41.44 29.51 29.59
CA GLY A 357 40.48 30.59 29.30
C GLY A 357 39.65 30.40 28.02
N LYS A 358 39.82 29.29 27.30
CA LYS A 358 38.97 28.88 26.18
C LYS A 358 38.02 27.76 26.60
N THR A 359 36.86 27.72 25.96
CA THR A 359 35.80 26.74 26.23
C THR A 359 35.94 25.57 25.26
N LEU A 360 36.02 24.36 25.78
CA LEU A 360 35.89 23.12 25.02
C LEU A 360 34.45 22.64 25.11
N THR A 361 33.72 22.67 24.00
CA THR A 361 32.34 22.13 23.94
C THR A 361 32.34 20.77 23.25
N ARG A 362 31.57 19.82 23.79
CA ARG A 362 31.30 18.52 23.17
C ARG A 362 29.83 18.17 23.23
N ARG A 363 29.32 17.72 22.08
CA ARG A 363 27.96 17.25 21.90
C ARG A 363 27.88 15.74 22.13
N PHE A 364 26.85 15.31 22.83
CA PHE A 364 26.45 13.92 22.94
C PHE A 364 25.06 13.78 22.33
N LYS A 365 24.83 12.65 21.68
CA LYS A 365 23.53 12.27 21.11
C LYS A 365 22.93 11.19 22.00
N VAL A 366 21.65 11.33 22.33
CA VAL A 366 20.86 10.33 23.04
C VAL A 366 19.82 9.82 22.06
N LYS A 367 19.98 8.58 21.63
CA LYS A 367 19.08 7.89 20.72
C LYS A 367 18.17 6.97 21.53
N ASN A 368 16.89 6.93 21.16
CA ASN A 368 15.98 5.90 21.64
C ASN A 368 16.04 4.71 20.67
N THR A 369 16.67 3.62 21.08
CA THR A 369 16.75 2.37 20.31
C THR A 369 15.59 1.41 20.62
N GLY A 370 14.72 1.79 21.55
CA GLY A 370 13.56 1.02 21.97
C GLY A 370 12.34 1.29 21.09
N ASP A 371 11.23 0.68 21.47
CA ASP A 371 9.96 0.73 20.75
C ASP A 371 8.83 1.42 21.54
N ALA A 372 9.20 2.15 22.59
CA ALA A 372 8.34 3.11 23.28
C ALA A 372 9.09 4.44 23.54
N ASP A 373 8.35 5.51 23.82
CA ASP A 373 8.92 6.83 24.09
C ASP A 373 9.90 6.83 25.28
N LEU A 374 11.13 7.28 25.03
CA LEU A 374 12.17 7.49 26.04
C LEU A 374 12.02 8.90 26.63
N ILE A 375 11.81 8.98 27.93
CA ILE A 375 11.60 10.23 28.68
C ILE A 375 12.86 10.53 29.49
N LEU A 376 13.55 11.62 29.15
CA LEU A 376 14.74 12.11 29.83
C LEU A 376 14.35 13.13 30.91
N THR A 377 14.78 12.92 32.15
CA THR A 377 14.32 13.73 33.30
C THR A 377 15.41 14.60 33.91
N HIS A 378 16.65 14.14 33.97
CA HIS A 378 17.74 14.91 34.61
C HIS A 378 19.11 14.57 34.05
N LEU A 379 19.94 15.59 33.81
CA LEU A 379 21.34 15.47 33.39
C LEU A 379 22.27 16.08 34.45
N THR A 380 23.20 15.28 34.95
CA THR A 380 24.24 15.71 35.90
C THR A 380 25.61 15.65 35.24
N VAL A 381 26.38 16.74 35.32
CA VAL A 381 27.76 16.83 34.81
C VAL A 381 28.78 16.97 35.96
N PRO A 382 30.03 16.49 35.79
CA PRO A 382 31.04 16.54 36.84
C PRO A 382 31.57 17.96 37.11
N THR A 383 32.20 18.14 38.27
CA THR A 383 32.82 19.41 38.67
C THR A 383 33.75 19.97 37.58
N ARG A 384 33.65 21.27 37.29
CA ARG A 384 34.36 22.02 36.21
C ARG A 384 33.78 21.85 34.81
N TYR A 385 32.85 20.91 34.61
CA TYR A 385 32.02 20.87 33.42
C TYR A 385 30.73 21.64 33.67
N THR A 386 30.16 22.19 32.61
CA THR A 386 28.87 22.86 32.61
C THR A 386 28.01 22.30 31.48
N ILE A 387 26.70 22.36 31.62
CA ILE A 387 25.77 22.06 30.52
C ILE A 387 25.72 23.30 29.64
N ALA A 388 26.36 23.25 28.48
CA ALA A 388 26.37 24.34 27.51
C ALA A 388 25.03 24.42 26.77
N ARG A 389 24.44 23.26 26.48
CA ARG A 389 23.11 23.11 25.88
C ARG A 389 22.43 21.90 26.48
N THR A 390 21.20 22.06 26.95
CA THR A 390 20.36 20.95 27.42
C THR A 390 19.54 20.36 26.26
N PHE A 391 18.79 19.30 26.54
CA PHE A 391 17.96 18.61 25.56
C PHE A 391 16.94 19.56 24.91
N ALA A 392 16.84 19.52 23.58
CA ALA A 392 15.81 20.26 22.85
C ALA A 392 14.42 19.64 23.07
N ILE A 393 14.37 18.32 23.18
CA ILE A 393 13.19 17.52 23.51
C ILE A 393 13.55 16.55 24.64
N THR A 394 12.64 16.39 25.61
CA THR A 394 12.79 15.45 26.73
C THR A 394 12.05 14.13 26.49
N THR A 395 11.15 14.08 25.52
CA THR A 395 10.49 12.86 25.06
C THR A 395 11.06 12.50 23.69
N VAL A 396 11.83 11.44 23.62
CA VAL A 396 12.50 10.95 22.42
C VAL A 396 11.74 9.74 21.91
N ARG A 397 11.06 9.89 20.76
CA ARG A 397 10.29 8.80 20.15
C ARG A 397 11.21 7.65 19.69
N PRO A 398 10.69 6.41 19.55
CA PRO A 398 11.42 5.29 18.95
C PRO A 398 12.19 5.69 17.68
N GLY A 399 13.46 5.32 17.60
CA GLY A 399 14.35 5.64 16.47
C GLY A 399 14.86 7.08 16.41
N SER A 400 14.22 8.01 17.13
CA SER A 400 14.63 9.42 17.18
C SER A 400 15.82 9.62 18.11
N SER A 401 16.42 10.82 18.04
CA SER A 401 17.46 11.23 18.97
C SER A 401 17.28 12.67 19.43
N THR A 402 17.91 12.99 20.56
CA THR A 402 18.08 14.35 21.07
C THR A 402 19.56 14.55 21.39
N THR A 403 19.99 15.78 21.63
CA THR A 403 21.39 16.08 21.91
C THR A 403 21.53 16.96 23.14
N PHE A 404 22.68 16.88 23.79
CA PHE A 404 23.10 17.82 24.82
C PHE A 404 24.58 18.14 24.65
N ASP A 405 24.98 19.36 25.04
CA ASP A 405 26.35 19.82 24.94
C ASP A 405 26.91 20.04 26.35
N ILE A 406 28.09 19.51 26.61
CA ILE A 406 28.87 19.81 27.82
C ILE A 406 30.04 20.73 27.46
N ALA A 407 30.38 21.64 28.36
CA ALA A 407 31.51 22.56 28.21
C ALA A 407 32.51 22.43 29.36
N LEU A 408 33.80 22.40 29.01
CA LEU A 408 34.93 22.51 29.91
C LEU A 408 35.63 23.85 29.69
N THR A 409 35.60 24.72 30.69
CA THR A 409 36.30 26.02 30.70
C THR A 409 36.99 26.20 32.04
N THR A 410 38.29 26.48 32.04
CA THR A 410 39.04 26.70 33.27
C THR A 410 40.20 27.66 33.08
N THR A 411 40.60 28.30 34.18
CA THR A 411 41.73 29.23 34.28
C THR A 411 43.05 28.52 34.61
N SER A 412 43.03 27.20 34.79
CA SER A 412 44.21 26.38 35.12
C SER A 412 44.40 25.24 34.13
N ALA A 413 45.62 25.07 33.62
CA ALA A 413 45.99 23.92 32.82
C ALA A 413 45.91 22.61 33.64
N GLY A 414 45.57 21.50 33.01
CA GLY A 414 45.44 20.19 33.66
C GLY A 414 44.49 19.23 32.95
N VAL A 415 44.37 18.01 33.46
CA VAL A 415 43.40 17.01 33.00
C VAL A 415 42.26 16.92 34.01
N PHE A 416 41.02 17.08 33.55
CA PHE A 416 39.81 17.11 34.38
C PHE A 416 38.91 15.93 34.05
N SER A 417 38.49 15.18 35.06
CA SER A 417 37.67 13.97 34.90
C SER A 417 36.55 13.88 35.94
N GLY A 418 35.44 13.24 35.57
CA GLY A 418 34.37 12.87 36.50
C GLY A 418 33.19 12.19 35.80
N THR A 419 32.20 11.76 36.60
CA THR A 419 31.01 11.04 36.12
C THR A 419 29.93 12.00 35.63
N LEU A 420 29.38 11.68 34.46
CA LEU A 420 28.16 12.24 33.90
C LEU A 420 27.03 11.21 34.07
N SER A 421 25.82 11.64 34.46
CA SER A 421 24.67 10.76 34.69
C SER A 421 23.39 11.36 34.12
N LEU A 422 22.58 10.51 33.47
CA LEU A 422 21.32 10.83 32.83
C LEU A 422 20.21 9.94 33.38
N LEU A 423 19.14 10.54 33.92
CA LEU A 423 17.95 9.83 34.38
C LEU A 423 16.91 9.72 33.26
N SER A 424 16.34 8.54 33.08
CA SER A 424 15.33 8.24 32.06
C SER A 424 14.19 7.35 32.59
N ASN A 425 13.22 7.00 31.74
CA ASN A 425 12.22 5.94 32.00
C ASN A 425 12.64 4.56 31.41
N ASP A 426 13.90 4.43 31.02
CA ASP A 426 14.50 3.16 30.66
C ASP A 426 14.61 2.27 31.92
N PRO A 427 13.99 1.08 31.97
CA PRO A 427 13.92 0.30 33.20
C PRO A 427 15.25 -0.35 33.62
N ASP A 428 16.15 -0.65 32.68
CA ASP A 428 17.40 -1.37 32.94
C ASP A 428 18.65 -0.49 32.86
N GLU A 429 18.58 0.68 32.25
CA GLU A 429 19.70 1.63 32.13
C GLU A 429 19.44 2.99 32.82
N ASN A 430 18.71 3.01 33.93
CA ASN A 430 18.41 4.24 34.69
C ASN A 430 18.98 4.23 36.13
N PRO A 431 19.94 5.12 36.47
CA PRO A 431 20.56 6.13 35.60
C PRO A 431 21.51 5.56 34.56
N PHE A 432 21.58 6.21 33.40
CA PHE A 432 22.64 6.00 32.41
C PHE A 432 23.85 6.83 32.81
N ALA A 433 24.99 6.21 33.13
CA ALA A 433 26.14 6.93 33.68
C ALA A 433 27.48 6.51 33.07
N PHE A 434 28.39 7.46 32.84
CA PHE A 434 29.73 7.21 32.30
C PHE A 434 30.75 8.29 32.73
N THR A 435 32.05 8.04 32.55
CA THR A 435 33.12 9.00 32.93
C THR A 435 33.60 9.81 31.73
N VAL A 436 33.71 11.14 31.88
CA VAL A 436 34.34 12.04 30.89
C VAL A 436 35.73 12.52 31.35
N THR A 437 36.63 12.80 30.41
CA THR A 437 37.97 13.40 30.65
C THR A 437 38.30 14.48 29.63
N GLY A 438 38.91 15.60 30.03
CA GLY A 438 39.32 16.69 29.13
C GLY A 438 40.57 17.40 29.60
N THR A 439 41.39 17.87 28.66
CA THR A 439 42.70 18.48 28.93
C THR A 439 42.70 19.98 28.65
N VAL A 440 43.34 20.78 29.48
CA VAL A 440 43.54 22.22 29.24
C VAL A 440 45.03 22.56 29.27
N THR A 441 45.54 23.25 28.24
CA THR A 441 46.95 23.62 28.08
C THR A 441 47.19 25.13 28.01
N GLY A 442 48.43 25.56 28.27
CA GLY A 442 48.79 27.00 28.30
C GLY A 442 48.89 27.69 26.92
N THR A 443 49.06 26.91 25.85
CA THR A 443 49.09 27.37 24.45
C THR A 443 48.56 26.25 23.55
N ILE A 444 47.78 26.61 22.52
CA ILE A 444 47.47 25.73 21.39
C ILE A 444 48.31 26.23 20.20
N PRO A 445 49.10 25.38 19.52
CA PRO A 445 49.67 25.73 18.21
C PRO A 445 48.52 26.05 17.25
N ASN A 446 48.66 27.13 16.48
CA ASN A 446 47.66 27.55 15.50
C ASN A 446 47.42 26.40 14.48
N PRO A 447 46.23 25.78 14.41
CA PRO A 447 45.99 24.62 13.53
C PRO A 447 45.84 25.01 12.03
N PHE A 448 46.13 26.26 11.65
CA PHE A 448 45.79 26.83 10.35
C PHE A 448 46.94 26.90 9.33
N ASP A 449 48.14 26.43 9.66
CA ASP A 449 49.22 26.25 8.69
C ASP A 449 49.26 24.78 8.26
N CYS A 450 48.34 24.33 7.40
CA CYS A 450 48.58 23.09 6.66
C CYS A 450 49.39 23.41 5.39
N PRO A 451 50.67 23.02 5.29
CA PRO A 451 51.56 23.54 4.25
C PRO A 451 51.43 22.84 2.88
N THR A 452 50.54 21.85 2.72
CA THR A 452 50.70 20.81 1.68
C THR A 452 49.48 20.46 0.82
N ALA A 453 48.31 21.08 1.00
CA ALA A 453 47.14 20.79 0.17
C ALA A 453 47.44 21.08 -1.31
N LEU A 454 47.11 20.14 -2.20
CA LEU A 454 47.37 20.26 -3.64
C LEU A 454 46.37 21.20 -4.33
N ALA A 455 45.16 21.30 -3.79
CA ALA A 455 44.14 22.28 -4.14
C ALA A 455 43.63 22.95 -2.87
N VAL A 456 43.18 24.20 -2.98
CA VAL A 456 42.47 24.90 -1.90
C VAL A 456 41.25 25.55 -2.53
N THR A 457 40.07 25.23 -2.02
CA THR A 457 38.80 25.77 -2.48
C THR A 457 38.76 27.29 -2.37
N GLU A 458 38.33 27.97 -3.44
CA GLU A 458 38.12 29.41 -3.44
C GLU A 458 37.04 29.85 -2.42
N GLY A 459 36.16 28.92 -2.02
CA GLY A 459 35.19 29.09 -0.94
C GLY A 459 35.83 29.51 0.39
N MET A 460 37.08 29.11 0.66
CA MET A 460 37.80 29.49 1.87
C MET A 460 37.87 31.00 2.07
N ALA A 461 38.33 31.70 1.04
CA ALA A 461 38.46 33.16 1.06
C ALA A 461 37.12 33.86 0.79
N HIS A 462 36.34 33.33 -0.15
CA HIS A 462 35.08 33.94 -0.57
C HIS A 462 34.04 33.94 0.57
N LEU A 463 33.93 32.84 1.32
CA LEU A 463 33.05 32.72 2.50
C LEU A 463 33.69 33.23 3.80
N LYS A 464 34.96 33.68 3.74
CA LYS A 464 35.77 34.09 4.90
C LYS A 464 35.86 32.99 5.98
N ALA A 465 35.90 31.74 5.55
CA ALA A 465 35.97 30.59 6.44
C ALA A 465 37.26 30.62 7.28
N ASP A 466 38.38 31.02 6.69
CA ASP A 466 39.67 31.22 7.36
C ASP A 466 39.57 32.17 8.57
N THR A 467 38.92 33.31 8.34
CA THR A 467 38.70 34.36 9.34
C THR A 467 37.75 33.87 10.42
N ALA A 468 36.67 33.18 10.04
CA ALA A 468 35.70 32.61 10.98
C ALA A 468 36.38 31.57 11.89
N ARG A 469 37.16 30.65 11.33
CA ARG A 469 37.90 29.64 12.09
C ARG A 469 38.89 30.27 13.07
N ALA A 470 39.68 31.24 12.61
CA ALA A 470 40.66 31.92 13.46
C ALA A 470 39.99 32.74 14.58
N THR A 471 38.86 33.38 14.29
CA THR A 471 38.15 34.24 15.24
C THR A 471 37.43 33.43 16.31
N TYR A 472 36.74 32.37 15.90
CA TYR A 472 35.89 31.57 16.78
C TYR A 472 36.58 30.32 17.32
N LEU A 473 37.78 29.99 16.86
CA LEU A 473 38.53 28.78 17.20
C LEU A 473 37.71 27.51 16.93
N VAL A 474 37.10 27.47 15.75
CA VAL A 474 36.31 26.35 15.24
C VAL A 474 36.96 25.81 13.97
N ASP A 475 36.86 24.51 13.73
CA ASP A 475 37.39 23.83 12.54
C ASP A 475 36.39 22.81 11.96
N GLY A 476 35.16 22.76 12.48
CA GLY A 476 34.15 21.75 12.12
C GLY A 476 34.12 20.54 13.06
N SER A 477 35.06 20.40 14.00
CA SER A 477 35.09 19.29 14.97
C SER A 477 33.76 19.14 15.73
N GLY A 478 33.24 17.91 15.74
CA GLY A 478 31.96 17.57 16.38
C GLY A 478 30.73 17.79 15.50
N ILE A 479 30.91 18.13 14.23
CA ILE A 479 29.88 18.10 13.18
C ILE A 479 30.19 16.95 12.23
N THR A 480 29.17 16.15 11.92
CA THR A 480 29.19 15.16 10.85
C THR A 480 28.48 15.71 9.61
N VAL A 481 29.19 15.73 8.47
CA VAL A 481 28.64 16.12 7.17
C VAL A 481 28.46 14.89 6.30
N GLY A 482 27.23 14.61 5.90
CA GLY A 482 26.90 13.62 4.89
C GLY A 482 26.86 14.24 3.50
N VAL A 483 27.54 13.63 2.55
CA VAL A 483 27.58 14.06 1.15
C VAL A 483 26.89 13.02 0.29
N ILE A 484 25.93 13.46 -0.51
CA ILE A 484 25.25 12.67 -1.53
C ILE A 484 25.65 13.17 -2.91
N ALA A 485 26.31 12.32 -3.68
CA ALA A 485 26.68 12.57 -5.06
C ALA A 485 26.67 11.25 -5.85
N ASN A 486 27.21 11.22 -7.06
CA ASN A 486 27.33 10.00 -7.85
C ASN A 486 28.30 8.97 -7.24
N SER A 487 29.61 9.27 -7.14
CA SER A 487 30.62 8.33 -6.63
C SER A 487 31.65 8.97 -5.71
N TYR A 488 32.45 8.12 -5.07
CA TYR A 488 33.62 8.50 -4.28
C TYR A 488 34.78 7.53 -4.56
N ASP A 489 35.84 8.05 -5.19
CA ASP A 489 37.06 7.35 -5.59
C ASP A 489 36.88 6.22 -6.63
N ASP A 490 35.72 6.14 -7.28
CA ASP A 490 35.39 5.07 -8.23
C ASP A 490 35.76 5.39 -9.70
N ALA A 491 35.87 6.67 -10.07
CA ALA A 491 36.14 7.06 -11.46
C ALA A 491 37.49 6.56 -11.97
N SER A 492 37.56 6.11 -13.23
CA SER A 492 38.84 5.79 -13.88
C SER A 492 39.40 6.93 -14.74
N LEU A 493 38.52 7.81 -15.22
CA LEU A 493 38.86 8.93 -16.11
C LEU A 493 38.47 10.29 -15.51
N GLY A 494 39.35 11.27 -15.68
CA GLY A 494 39.06 12.68 -15.39
C GLY A 494 38.14 13.29 -16.46
N MET A 495 37.72 14.54 -16.25
CA MET A 495 36.87 15.28 -17.20
C MET A 495 37.45 15.37 -18.63
N ASP A 496 38.77 15.33 -18.77
CA ASP A 496 39.46 15.40 -20.06
C ASP A 496 39.56 14.06 -20.79
N GLY A 497 38.90 13.01 -20.24
CA GLY A 497 38.93 11.65 -20.77
C GLY A 497 40.27 10.93 -20.57
N LYS A 498 41.21 11.52 -19.82
CA LYS A 498 42.47 10.87 -19.45
C LYS A 498 42.34 10.15 -18.11
N PRO A 499 43.23 9.19 -17.81
CA PRO A 499 43.27 8.55 -16.49
C PRO A 499 43.35 9.60 -15.37
N ILE A 500 42.60 9.38 -14.29
CA ILE A 500 42.59 10.34 -13.17
C ILE A 500 43.99 10.55 -12.58
N ALA A 501 44.31 11.80 -12.23
CA ALA A 501 45.65 12.17 -11.75
C ALA A 501 45.86 11.85 -10.26
N THR A 502 44.80 11.88 -9.46
CA THR A 502 44.82 11.60 -8.01
C THR A 502 43.67 10.67 -7.62
N ARG A 503 43.88 9.91 -6.54
CA ARG A 503 42.90 9.06 -5.85
C ARG A 503 42.65 9.62 -4.45
N ALA A 504 41.61 9.16 -3.75
CA ALA A 504 41.34 9.58 -2.37
C ALA A 504 42.56 9.40 -1.45
N ILE A 505 43.32 8.31 -1.60
CA ILE A 505 44.56 8.13 -0.82
C ILE A 505 45.62 9.19 -1.10
N SER A 506 45.71 9.68 -2.34
CA SER A 506 46.62 10.77 -2.70
C SER A 506 46.19 12.07 -2.03
N ASP A 507 44.89 12.34 -2.01
CA ASP A 507 44.29 13.54 -1.41
C ASP A 507 44.43 13.54 0.12
N VAL A 508 44.36 12.36 0.75
CA VAL A 508 44.70 12.21 2.18
C VAL A 508 46.14 12.59 2.44
N LEU A 509 47.09 12.11 1.63
CA LEU A 509 48.51 12.35 1.82
C LEU A 509 48.94 13.80 1.53
N SER A 510 48.23 14.51 0.66
CA SER A 510 48.43 15.95 0.43
C SER A 510 47.72 16.81 1.47
N GLY A 511 46.64 16.31 2.07
CA GLY A 511 45.85 17.03 3.07
C GLY A 511 44.54 17.62 2.53
N ASP A 512 44.16 17.31 1.29
CA ASP A 512 42.89 17.70 0.66
C ASP A 512 41.70 16.84 1.19
N LEU A 513 41.97 15.66 1.78
CA LEU A 513 40.96 14.84 2.46
C LEU A 513 41.43 14.37 3.84
N PRO A 514 40.51 14.11 4.78
CA PRO A 514 40.88 13.56 6.08
C PRO A 514 41.16 12.05 5.97
N GLY A 515 42.10 11.54 6.77
CA GLY A 515 42.47 10.14 6.77
C GLY A 515 43.85 9.85 7.36
N VAL A 516 44.16 8.57 7.54
CA VAL A 516 45.45 8.13 8.11
C VAL A 516 46.59 8.61 7.21
N GLY A 517 47.47 9.45 7.76
CA GLY A 517 48.58 10.05 7.02
C GLY A 517 48.33 11.49 6.56
N ASN A 518 47.16 12.07 6.85
CA ASN A 518 46.88 13.48 6.59
C ASN A 518 47.91 14.38 7.33
N PRO A 519 48.65 15.24 6.62
CA PRO A 519 49.73 16.04 7.18
C PRO A 519 49.25 17.17 8.11
N CYS A 520 47.98 17.55 8.02
CA CYS A 520 47.36 18.58 8.84
C CYS A 520 46.82 18.04 10.19
N GLY A 521 46.90 16.72 10.42
CA GLY A 521 46.49 16.12 11.70
C GLY A 521 45.01 15.74 11.80
N TYR A 522 44.35 15.47 10.66
CA TYR A 522 42.96 14.97 10.62
C TYR A 522 42.93 13.50 10.18
N PRO A 523 43.12 12.53 11.11
CA PRO A 523 43.35 11.13 10.76
C PRO A 523 42.09 10.32 10.43
N THR A 524 40.90 10.88 10.64
CA THR A 524 39.62 10.16 10.49
C THR A 524 39.25 10.08 9.01
N PRO A 525 39.27 8.90 8.37
CA PRO A 525 38.95 8.80 6.96
C PRO A 525 37.48 9.12 6.67
N VAL A 526 37.20 9.52 5.44
CA VAL A 526 35.83 9.52 4.89
C VAL A 526 35.23 8.13 5.07
N GLN A 527 34.01 8.07 5.61
CA GLN A 527 33.27 6.81 5.73
C GLN A 527 32.24 6.69 4.60
N VAL A 528 32.42 5.70 3.75
CA VAL A 528 31.46 5.36 2.68
C VAL A 528 30.33 4.51 3.27
N ILE A 529 29.13 5.08 3.35
CA ILE A 529 27.89 4.41 3.78
C ILE A 529 27.27 3.64 2.62
N ARG A 530 27.29 4.23 1.42
CA ARG A 530 26.86 3.57 0.18
C ARG A 530 27.78 3.95 -0.98
N ALA A 531 28.37 2.94 -1.63
CA ALA A 531 29.20 3.13 -2.81
C ALA A 531 28.36 3.22 -4.10
N PHE A 532 28.97 3.69 -5.18
CA PHE A 532 28.32 3.72 -6.49
C PHE A 532 28.16 2.30 -7.05
N PRO A 533 26.93 1.85 -7.40
CA PRO A 533 26.68 0.43 -7.68
C PRO A 533 27.14 -0.03 -9.07
N LEU A 534 27.38 0.89 -10.01
CA LEU A 534 27.66 0.56 -11.42
C LEU A 534 29.16 0.48 -11.77
N GLY A 535 30.05 0.55 -10.78
CA GLY A 535 31.50 0.49 -11.01
C GLY A 535 32.09 1.85 -11.41
N ASP A 536 32.61 1.99 -12.62
CA ASP A 536 33.21 3.26 -13.07
C ASP A 536 32.10 4.22 -13.58
N PRO A 537 31.87 5.37 -12.93
CA PRO A 537 30.87 6.35 -13.35
C PRO A 537 31.26 7.10 -14.64
N GLY A 538 32.47 6.87 -15.16
CA GLY A 538 32.97 7.49 -16.39
C GLY A 538 33.58 8.87 -16.17
N PRO A 539 33.96 9.58 -17.26
CA PRO A 539 34.66 10.86 -17.20
C PRO A 539 33.97 11.89 -16.32
N GLY A 540 34.66 12.28 -15.24
CA GLY A 540 34.17 13.30 -14.32
C GLY A 540 33.16 12.80 -13.28
N GLY A 541 32.91 11.50 -13.21
CA GLY A 541 31.91 10.91 -12.33
C GLY A 541 32.25 10.84 -10.83
N ASP A 542 33.30 11.52 -10.36
CA ASP A 542 33.78 11.47 -8.96
C ASP A 542 33.43 12.74 -8.15
N GLU A 543 32.18 13.20 -8.30
CA GLU A 543 31.73 14.46 -7.70
C GLU A 543 31.75 14.42 -6.17
N GLY A 544 31.45 13.25 -5.58
CA GLY A 544 31.45 13.08 -4.12
C GLY A 544 32.83 13.32 -3.50
N ARG A 545 33.90 12.85 -4.17
CA ARG A 545 35.28 13.12 -3.72
C ARG A 545 35.61 14.61 -3.81
N ALA A 546 35.21 15.28 -4.89
CA ALA A 546 35.45 16.71 -5.09
C ALA A 546 34.73 17.58 -4.04
N VAL A 547 33.45 17.31 -3.77
CA VAL A 547 32.66 18.04 -2.76
C VAL A 547 33.26 17.85 -1.36
N MET A 548 33.76 16.66 -1.04
CA MET A 548 34.41 16.41 0.25
C MET A 548 35.71 17.16 0.45
N GLN A 549 36.52 17.35 -0.61
CA GLN A 549 37.72 18.19 -0.52
C GLN A 549 37.33 19.63 -0.16
N ILE A 550 36.28 20.17 -0.81
CA ILE A 550 35.78 21.52 -0.53
C ILE A 550 35.32 21.65 0.92
N ILE A 551 34.56 20.67 1.42
CA ILE A 551 34.11 20.66 2.82
C ILE A 551 35.30 20.52 3.76
N HIS A 552 36.28 19.67 3.45
CA HIS A 552 37.47 19.48 4.28
C HIS A 552 38.31 20.75 4.35
N ASP A 553 38.45 21.49 3.26
CA ASP A 553 39.14 22.77 3.27
C ASP A 553 38.47 23.78 4.20
N ILE A 554 37.13 23.87 4.15
CA ILE A 554 36.32 24.80 4.97
C ILE A 554 36.30 24.37 6.44
N ALA A 555 36.01 23.10 6.69
CA ALA A 555 35.75 22.51 7.99
C ALA A 555 36.58 21.21 8.17
N PRO A 556 37.91 21.31 8.32
CA PRO A 556 38.79 20.14 8.26
C PRO A 556 38.62 19.16 9.42
N GLY A 557 38.09 19.61 10.56
CA GLY A 557 37.75 18.78 11.71
C GLY A 557 36.41 18.04 11.59
N ALA A 558 35.61 18.32 10.57
CA ALA A 558 34.33 17.66 10.38
C ALA A 558 34.50 16.17 10.02
N ARG A 559 33.60 15.32 10.54
CA ARG A 559 33.52 13.92 10.12
C ARG A 559 32.75 13.84 8.80
N LEU A 560 33.33 13.20 7.78
CA LEU A 560 32.74 13.11 6.45
C LEU A 560 32.14 11.73 6.20
N LEU A 561 30.88 11.71 5.81
CA LEU A 561 30.16 10.51 5.36
C LEU A 561 29.82 10.64 3.88
N PHE A 562 29.94 9.56 3.13
CA PHE A 562 29.51 9.49 1.73
C PHE A 562 28.37 8.52 1.55
N ALA A 563 27.37 8.89 0.76
CA ALA A 563 26.45 7.94 0.16
C ALA A 563 26.23 8.28 -1.31
N SER A 564 26.42 7.32 -2.21
CA SER A 564 25.98 7.46 -3.59
C SER A 564 24.48 7.76 -3.60
N GLY A 565 24.02 8.77 -4.34
CA GLY A 565 22.60 9.04 -4.58
C GLY A 565 21.95 8.06 -5.58
N ILE A 566 22.76 7.19 -6.19
CA ILE A 566 22.36 6.15 -7.13
C ILE A 566 22.51 4.79 -6.43
N GLY A 567 21.45 4.00 -6.45
CA GLY A 567 21.35 2.70 -5.79
C GLY A 567 20.89 1.63 -6.77
N ASP A 568 20.22 0.60 -6.26
CA ASP A 568 19.83 -0.57 -7.04
C ASP A 568 18.65 -0.29 -7.99
N THR A 569 17.82 0.73 -7.69
CA THR A 569 16.65 1.05 -8.52
C THR A 569 17.00 1.93 -9.71
N GLY A 570 18.08 2.72 -9.62
CA GLY A 570 18.46 3.72 -10.62
C GLY A 570 17.48 4.89 -10.71
N THR A 571 16.69 5.13 -9.66
CA THR A 571 15.63 6.17 -9.63
C THR A 571 15.89 7.19 -8.52
N PHE A 572 15.18 8.32 -8.52
CA PHE A 572 15.18 9.27 -7.41
C PHE A 572 14.80 8.65 -6.04
N LEU A 573 14.22 7.45 -5.97
CA LEU A 573 13.97 6.77 -4.70
C LEU A 573 15.27 6.36 -4.01
N ASP A 574 16.32 6.06 -4.79
CA ASP A 574 17.65 5.81 -4.24
C ASP A 574 18.16 7.06 -3.52
N LEU A 575 17.89 8.27 -4.04
CA LEU A 575 18.25 9.51 -3.36
C LEU A 575 17.55 9.62 -1.99
N ALA A 576 16.24 9.35 -1.93
CA ALA A 576 15.51 9.37 -0.66
C ALA A 576 16.10 8.37 0.37
N GLU A 577 16.52 7.19 -0.10
CA GLU A 577 17.20 6.20 0.75
C GLU A 577 18.59 6.69 1.21
N ALA A 578 19.40 7.30 0.34
CA ALA A 578 20.71 7.86 0.70
C ALA A 578 20.60 8.91 1.82
N ILE A 579 19.56 9.75 1.76
CA ILE A 579 19.27 10.75 2.80
C ILE A 579 19.06 10.06 4.14
N ARG A 580 18.22 9.03 4.19
CA ARG A 580 17.94 8.26 5.42
C ARG A 580 19.17 7.52 5.92
N LEU A 581 19.93 6.87 5.05
CA LEU A 581 21.17 6.17 5.40
C LEU A 581 22.20 7.10 6.05
N LEU A 582 22.39 8.30 5.50
CA LEU A 582 23.31 9.29 6.09
C LEU A 582 22.80 9.81 7.43
N HIS A 583 21.48 10.06 7.55
CA HIS A 583 20.87 10.45 8.81
C HIS A 583 21.05 9.38 9.90
N GLU A 584 20.78 8.12 9.57
CA GLU A 584 20.97 6.97 10.45
C GLU A 584 22.44 6.77 10.84
N ALA A 585 23.37 7.00 9.92
CA ALA A 585 24.81 7.01 10.15
C ALA A 585 25.29 8.22 11.00
N GLY A 586 24.36 9.10 11.37
CA GLY A 586 24.55 10.18 12.32
C GLY A 586 25.03 11.48 11.70
N ALA A 587 24.74 11.74 10.42
CA ALA A 587 24.96 13.06 9.82
C ALA A 587 24.15 14.13 10.55
N ASP A 588 24.83 15.20 10.97
CA ASP A 588 24.19 16.39 11.55
C ASP A 588 23.70 17.34 10.45
N MET A 589 24.38 17.30 9.31
CA MET A 589 24.01 17.99 8.08
C MET A 589 24.23 17.09 6.88
N ILE A 590 23.34 17.19 5.89
CA ILE A 590 23.43 16.45 4.62
C ILE A 590 23.46 17.47 3.49
N VAL A 591 24.33 17.21 2.53
CA VAL A 591 24.55 18.02 1.34
C VAL A 591 24.40 17.12 0.12
N ASP A 592 23.57 17.50 -0.85
CA ASP A 592 23.42 16.76 -2.10
C ASP A 592 23.68 17.58 -3.37
N THR A 593 24.21 16.90 -4.39
CA THR A 593 24.38 17.43 -5.75
C THR A 593 23.47 16.72 -6.78
N MET A 594 22.46 15.98 -6.33
CA MET A 594 21.75 14.96 -7.13
C MET A 594 20.54 15.50 -7.86
N TYR A 595 20.43 15.21 -9.15
CA TYR A 595 19.31 15.65 -10.00
C TYR A 595 18.50 14.48 -10.54
N ASP A 596 17.17 14.62 -10.51
CA ASP A 596 16.26 13.79 -11.29
C ASP A 596 15.02 14.60 -11.71
N GLY A 597 14.81 14.73 -13.02
CA GLY A 597 13.71 15.47 -13.62
C GLY A 597 12.33 14.81 -13.49
N SER A 598 12.26 13.58 -12.99
CA SER A 598 10.99 12.88 -12.71
C SER A 598 10.39 13.21 -11.35
N GLN A 599 11.11 13.93 -10.49
CA GLN A 599 10.56 14.37 -9.20
C GLN A 599 9.36 15.32 -9.41
N PRO A 600 8.33 15.28 -8.54
CA PRO A 600 7.10 16.05 -8.77
C PRO A 600 7.34 17.57 -8.84
N PHE A 601 6.67 18.24 -9.78
CA PHE A 601 6.75 19.69 -9.95
C PHE A 601 5.74 20.46 -9.09
N TYR A 602 4.58 19.86 -8.80
CA TYR A 602 3.43 20.54 -8.18
C TYR A 602 3.08 20.05 -6.77
N GLN A 603 3.89 19.15 -6.19
CA GLN A 603 3.70 18.60 -4.85
C GLN A 603 5.03 18.14 -4.25
N ASP A 604 5.09 17.95 -2.93
CA ASP A 604 6.26 17.32 -2.31
C ASP A 604 6.26 15.81 -2.58
N GLY A 605 7.40 15.32 -3.07
CA GLY A 605 7.61 13.92 -3.43
C GLY A 605 8.35 13.12 -2.35
N PRO A 606 8.68 11.84 -2.64
CA PRO A 606 9.34 10.95 -1.68
C PRO A 606 10.70 11.47 -1.19
N VAL A 607 11.48 12.14 -2.05
CA VAL A 607 12.75 12.76 -1.65
C VAL A 607 12.50 13.95 -0.72
N SER A 608 11.54 14.81 -1.04
CA SER A 608 11.15 15.94 -0.17
C SER A 608 10.70 15.47 1.21
N ALA A 609 9.99 14.33 1.29
CA ALA A 609 9.61 13.70 2.55
C ALA A 609 10.83 13.21 3.35
N ALA A 610 11.78 12.53 2.71
CA ALA A 610 13.03 12.11 3.36
C ALA A 610 13.83 13.33 3.88
N VAL A 611 13.86 14.44 3.14
CA VAL A 611 14.45 15.70 3.62
C VAL A 611 13.72 16.22 4.87
N ALA A 612 12.39 16.23 4.85
CA ALA A 612 11.59 16.67 5.99
C ALA A 612 11.85 15.82 7.24
N GLU A 613 11.94 14.49 7.12
CA GLU A 613 12.28 13.58 8.22
C GLU A 613 13.61 13.96 8.90
N VAL A 614 14.65 14.24 8.11
CA VAL A 614 15.96 14.65 8.64
C VAL A 614 15.88 15.98 9.40
N VAL A 615 15.15 16.94 8.84
CA VAL A 615 15.03 18.29 9.44
C VAL A 615 14.15 18.27 10.68
N GLU A 616 13.07 17.48 10.70
CA GLU A 616 12.23 17.25 11.87
C GLU A 616 13.00 16.58 13.02
N ALA A 617 13.96 15.70 12.69
CA ALA A 617 14.90 15.10 13.64
C ALA A 617 16.01 16.07 14.11
N GLY A 618 15.99 17.34 13.67
CA GLY A 618 16.92 18.39 14.07
C GLY A 618 18.19 18.48 13.22
N GLY A 619 18.27 17.76 12.09
CA GLY A 619 19.34 17.88 11.11
C GLY A 619 19.16 19.08 10.17
N ILE A 620 20.16 19.33 9.32
CA ILE A 620 20.13 20.37 8.28
C ILE A 620 20.33 19.74 6.91
N TYR A 621 19.57 20.17 5.92
CA TYR A 621 19.69 19.65 4.55
C TYR A 621 19.98 20.77 3.55
N PHE A 622 21.12 20.67 2.86
CA PHE A 622 21.49 21.54 1.76
C PHE A 622 21.41 20.79 0.44
N THR A 623 20.85 21.46 -0.57
CA THR A 623 20.79 20.94 -1.92
C THR A 623 21.17 22.00 -2.92
N THR A 624 21.85 21.61 -3.99
CA THR A 624 22.10 22.53 -5.10
C THR A 624 20.75 23.01 -5.69
N ALA A 625 20.63 24.28 -6.07
CA ALA A 625 19.43 24.78 -6.73
C ALA A 625 19.21 24.13 -8.12
N GLY A 626 20.30 23.64 -8.72
CA GLY A 626 20.33 23.01 -10.04
C GLY A 626 20.69 24.01 -11.13
N ASN A 627 21.14 23.51 -12.28
CA ASN A 627 21.50 24.36 -13.42
C ASN A 627 20.48 24.27 -14.58
N PHE A 628 19.19 24.29 -14.24
CA PHE A 628 18.07 24.21 -15.20
C PHE A 628 17.59 25.59 -15.67
N ASN A 629 18.29 26.65 -15.28
CA ASN A 629 18.08 27.98 -15.84
C ASN A 629 18.75 28.07 -17.21
N ARG A 630 18.18 27.33 -18.17
CA ARG A 630 18.65 27.28 -19.54
C ARG A 630 18.06 28.45 -20.32
N TYR A 631 18.98 29.24 -20.88
CA TYR A 631 18.65 30.30 -21.81
C TYR A 631 19.12 29.92 -23.21
N THR A 632 18.37 30.36 -24.21
CA THR A 632 18.93 30.65 -25.52
C THR A 632 19.22 32.15 -25.62
N TYR A 633 20.20 32.55 -26.42
CA TYR A 633 20.56 33.96 -26.59
C TYR A 633 20.06 34.46 -27.93
N ILE A 634 19.00 35.25 -27.93
CA ILE A 634 18.41 35.86 -29.13
C ILE A 634 18.79 37.33 -29.11
N ASP A 635 19.47 37.81 -30.17
CA ASP A 635 20.01 39.17 -30.28
C ASP A 635 20.86 39.62 -29.07
N GLY A 636 21.58 38.67 -28.45
CA GLY A 636 22.41 38.92 -27.27
C GLY A 636 21.64 39.01 -25.95
N THR A 637 20.32 38.78 -25.95
CA THR A 637 19.50 38.77 -24.73
C THR A 637 19.15 37.33 -24.32
N PRO A 638 19.33 36.94 -23.04
CA PRO A 638 18.96 35.60 -22.57
C PRO A 638 17.44 35.43 -22.56
N ARG A 639 16.99 34.28 -23.08
CA ARG A 639 15.59 33.90 -23.27
C ARG A 639 15.34 32.54 -22.63
N GLY A 640 14.51 32.50 -21.58
CA GLY A 640 14.27 31.29 -20.81
C GLY A 640 13.52 30.23 -21.61
N LEU A 641 13.94 28.97 -21.52
CA LEU A 641 13.43 27.89 -22.37
C LEU A 641 12.34 27.02 -21.75
N SER A 642 12.23 27.01 -20.42
CA SER A 642 11.16 26.27 -19.74
C SER A 642 9.84 27.03 -19.88
N TYR A 643 8.74 26.28 -19.96
CA TYR A 643 7.41 26.79 -20.29
C TYR A 643 6.40 26.20 -19.32
N GLU A 644 5.46 27.03 -18.87
CA GLU A 644 4.33 26.62 -18.05
C GLU A 644 3.06 27.33 -18.56
N ALA A 645 2.04 26.53 -18.87
CA ALA A 645 0.71 27.00 -19.23
C ALA A 645 -0.23 26.78 -18.05
N LEU A 646 -0.99 27.81 -17.68
CA LEU A 646 -1.97 27.73 -16.58
C LEU A 646 -3.16 26.81 -16.91
N ALA A 647 -3.34 26.44 -18.17
CA ALA A 647 -4.27 25.42 -18.62
C ALA A 647 -3.87 24.89 -20.00
N TYR A 648 -4.12 23.60 -20.23
CA TYR A 648 -4.08 23.01 -21.56
C TYR A 648 -5.15 23.65 -22.46
N ARG A 649 -4.73 24.19 -23.62
CA ARG A 649 -5.60 24.81 -24.63
C ARG A 649 -5.77 23.89 -25.85
N PRO A 650 -6.94 23.26 -26.05
CA PRO A 650 -7.16 22.34 -27.17
C PRO A 650 -7.14 23.03 -28.53
N ALA A 651 -6.44 22.41 -29.49
CA ALA A 651 -6.41 22.75 -30.91
C ALA A 651 -6.26 21.48 -31.76
N ALA A 652 -6.50 21.60 -33.07
CA ALA A 652 -6.28 20.49 -34.00
C ALA A 652 -4.79 20.12 -34.04
N CYS A 653 -4.48 18.82 -33.93
CA CYS A 653 -3.11 18.33 -34.05
C CYS A 653 -2.53 18.54 -35.47
N PRO A 654 -1.19 18.64 -35.61
CA PRO A 654 -0.54 18.71 -36.91
C PRO A 654 -0.91 17.51 -37.80
N ALA A 655 -1.19 17.77 -39.07
CA ALA A 655 -1.48 16.73 -40.06
C ALA A 655 -0.19 16.23 -40.75
N GLY A 656 -0.25 15.03 -41.33
CA GLY A 656 0.85 14.48 -42.14
C GLY A 656 2.03 13.94 -41.31
N LEU A 657 1.79 13.58 -40.05
CA LEU A 657 2.83 12.99 -39.20
C LEU A 657 3.16 11.56 -39.63
N ALA A 658 4.42 11.16 -39.49
CA ALA A 658 4.87 9.80 -39.78
C ALA A 658 6.08 9.40 -38.91
N TRP A 659 6.21 8.10 -38.64
CA TRP A 659 7.41 7.54 -38.02
C TRP A 659 8.60 7.54 -39.00
N PRO A 660 9.85 7.42 -38.52
CA PRO A 660 11.04 7.40 -39.39
C PRO A 660 11.05 6.33 -40.49
N ASP A 661 10.25 5.27 -40.35
CA ASP A 661 10.08 4.22 -41.36
C ASP A 661 9.03 4.57 -42.44
N GLY A 662 8.42 5.75 -42.36
CA GLY A 662 7.38 6.24 -43.26
C GLY A 662 5.96 5.81 -42.87
N THR A 663 5.78 5.11 -41.74
CA THR A 663 4.45 4.73 -41.25
C THR A 663 3.66 5.97 -40.83
N PRO A 664 2.48 6.25 -41.44
CA PRO A 664 1.66 7.39 -41.05
C PRO A 664 1.22 7.32 -39.59
N LEU A 665 1.27 8.46 -38.90
CA LEU A 665 0.78 8.64 -37.54
C LEU A 665 -0.36 9.66 -37.55
N THR A 666 -1.49 9.28 -36.96
CA THR A 666 -2.56 10.23 -36.61
C THR A 666 -2.62 10.25 -35.10
N LEU A 667 -2.49 11.44 -34.52
CA LEU A 667 -2.62 11.61 -33.07
C LEU A 667 -4.10 11.63 -32.71
N ASP A 668 -4.48 10.81 -31.73
CA ASP A 668 -5.84 10.80 -31.20
C ASP A 668 -6.10 12.06 -30.36
N GLY A 669 -7.37 12.44 -30.19
CA GLY A 669 -7.76 13.59 -29.37
C GLY A 669 -7.38 14.96 -29.96
N ASP A 670 -6.77 15.81 -29.15
CA ASP A 670 -6.37 17.17 -29.51
C ASP A 670 -4.93 17.50 -29.09
N CYS A 671 -4.41 18.65 -29.54
CA CYS A 671 -3.06 19.11 -29.24
C CYS A 671 -3.08 20.48 -28.55
N HIS A 672 -2.09 20.75 -27.71
CA HIS A 672 -1.96 22.02 -27.02
C HIS A 672 -1.61 23.10 -28.03
N THR A 673 -2.32 24.22 -28.00
CA THR A 673 -1.86 25.43 -28.69
C THR A 673 -0.99 26.32 -27.80
N PHE A 674 0.23 26.55 -28.25
CA PHE A 674 1.19 27.47 -27.64
C PHE A 674 0.86 28.93 -27.93
N SER A 675 0.11 29.20 -29.01
CA SER A 675 -0.45 30.52 -29.28
C SER A 675 -1.53 30.87 -28.24
N PRO A 676 -1.44 32.04 -27.57
CA PRO A 676 -2.51 32.52 -26.70
C PRO A 676 -3.74 32.99 -27.50
N SER A 677 -3.65 33.09 -28.83
CA SER A 677 -4.71 33.58 -29.70
C SER A 677 -5.69 32.48 -30.10
N THR A 678 -6.98 32.68 -29.80
CA THR A 678 -8.05 31.76 -30.20
C THR A 678 -8.36 31.80 -31.71
N SER A 679 -7.92 32.84 -32.43
CA SER A 679 -8.17 32.98 -33.87
C SER A 679 -7.04 32.45 -34.76
N ALA A 680 -5.89 32.11 -34.17
CA ALA A 680 -4.73 31.56 -34.86
C ALA A 680 -4.03 30.55 -33.93
N PRO A 681 -4.63 29.35 -33.75
CA PRO A 681 -4.01 28.32 -32.95
C PRO A 681 -2.73 27.83 -33.64
N ASP A 682 -1.69 27.72 -32.85
CA ASP A 682 -0.41 27.10 -33.20
C ASP A 682 -0.21 25.87 -32.31
N PRO A 683 -0.39 24.64 -32.82
CA PRO A 683 -0.25 23.40 -32.06
C PRO A 683 1.21 22.94 -31.88
N THR A 684 2.17 23.76 -32.30
CA THR A 684 3.60 23.46 -32.26
C THR A 684 4.37 24.50 -31.47
N ALA A 685 5.49 24.10 -30.88
CA ALA A 685 6.51 25.03 -30.39
C ALA A 685 7.84 24.71 -31.09
N ARG A 686 8.28 25.60 -31.99
CA ARG A 686 9.49 25.41 -32.79
C ARG A 686 10.77 25.69 -32.01
N TYR A 687 11.76 24.83 -32.22
CA TYR A 687 13.09 24.90 -31.64
C TYR A 687 14.17 24.62 -32.69
N VAL A 688 15.39 25.10 -32.44
CA VAL A 688 16.58 24.76 -33.24
C VAL A 688 17.70 24.36 -32.31
N MET A 689 18.30 23.19 -32.57
CA MET A 689 19.44 22.66 -31.81
C MET A 689 20.72 22.70 -32.63
N ALA A 690 21.82 23.10 -32.00
CA ALA A 690 23.15 23.02 -32.59
C ALA A 690 23.57 21.55 -32.85
N PRO A 691 24.54 21.32 -33.75
CA PRO A 691 25.26 20.06 -33.88
C PRO A 691 25.77 19.50 -32.55
N ALA A 692 25.91 18.16 -32.46
CA ALA A 692 26.54 17.47 -31.33
C ALA A 692 25.96 17.84 -29.94
N SER A 693 24.65 18.09 -29.90
CA SER A 693 23.92 18.51 -28.71
C SER A 693 22.97 17.41 -28.22
N LEU A 694 22.72 17.40 -26.90
CA LEU A 694 21.78 16.51 -26.25
C LEU A 694 20.89 17.36 -25.34
N VAL A 695 19.59 17.33 -25.60
CA VAL A 695 18.57 18.08 -24.83
C VAL A 695 17.47 17.12 -24.41
N LYS A 696 17.05 17.22 -23.15
CA LYS A 696 15.94 16.46 -22.59
C LYS A 696 14.83 17.40 -22.14
N PHE A 697 13.60 17.09 -22.53
CA PHE A 697 12.40 17.73 -22.03
C PHE A 697 11.76 16.84 -20.97
N HIS A 698 11.38 17.45 -19.85
CA HIS A 698 10.61 16.80 -18.80
C HIS A 698 9.28 17.55 -18.66
N LEU A 699 8.17 16.90 -18.99
CA LEU A 699 6.82 17.43 -18.96
C LEU A 699 6.08 16.87 -17.74
N GLN A 700 5.43 17.73 -16.97
CA GLN A 700 4.47 17.34 -15.93
C GLN A 700 3.28 18.28 -15.90
N TRP A 701 2.13 17.81 -15.41
CA TRP A 701 0.91 18.61 -15.28
C TRP A 701 0.32 18.56 -13.88
N GLY A 702 -0.53 19.54 -13.58
CA GLY A 702 -1.08 19.80 -12.26
C GLY A 702 -2.19 18.82 -11.87
N GLU A 703 -1.83 17.55 -11.76
CA GLU A 703 -2.61 16.49 -11.11
C GLU A 703 -1.73 15.82 -10.05
N PRO A 704 -2.30 15.31 -8.96
CA PRO A 704 -1.52 14.64 -7.94
C PRO A 704 -1.11 13.24 -8.44
N TRP A 705 0.05 12.76 -8.00
CA TRP A 705 0.41 11.35 -8.18
C TRP A 705 -0.71 10.48 -7.58
N TYR A 706 -1.04 9.37 -8.26
CA TYR A 706 -2.16 8.50 -7.91
C TYR A 706 -3.57 9.12 -7.99
N GLY A 707 -3.68 10.29 -8.60
CA GLY A 707 -4.95 10.92 -8.95
C GLY A 707 -4.94 11.49 -10.36
N VAL A 708 -4.16 10.87 -11.25
CA VAL A 708 -4.00 11.30 -12.64
C VAL A 708 -5.20 10.82 -13.44
N THR A 709 -5.93 11.76 -14.04
CA THR A 709 -7.11 11.49 -14.87
C THR A 709 -6.91 11.88 -16.32
N THR A 710 -5.85 12.64 -16.60
CA THR A 710 -5.50 13.12 -17.92
C THR A 710 -4.22 12.47 -18.43
N ASP A 711 -4.09 12.44 -19.75
CA ASP A 711 -2.98 11.80 -20.46
C ASP A 711 -2.38 12.84 -21.42
N LEU A 712 -1.10 13.17 -21.26
CA LEU A 712 -0.42 14.17 -22.09
C LEU A 712 0.85 13.58 -22.69
N ASP A 713 0.84 13.38 -24.00
CA ASP A 713 1.97 12.86 -24.75
C ASP A 713 2.87 13.99 -25.29
N LEU A 714 4.16 13.72 -25.41
CA LEU A 714 5.17 14.66 -25.90
C LEU A 714 5.89 14.12 -27.14
N TYR A 715 5.78 14.83 -28.25
CA TYR A 715 6.44 14.49 -29.51
C TYR A 715 7.40 15.59 -29.96
N ALA A 716 8.53 15.21 -30.55
CA ALA A 716 9.36 16.08 -31.35
C ALA A 716 9.26 15.69 -32.83
N VAL A 717 8.94 16.66 -33.68
CA VAL A 717 8.65 16.48 -35.10
C VAL A 717 9.57 17.37 -35.93
N ASP A 718 10.16 16.85 -37.00
CA ASP A 718 10.91 17.68 -37.93
C ASP A 718 10.01 18.42 -38.94
N ASP A 719 10.62 19.28 -39.77
CA ASP A 719 9.91 20.11 -40.76
C ASP A 719 9.16 19.31 -41.84
N SER A 720 9.45 18.02 -41.99
CA SER A 720 8.77 17.13 -42.93
C SER A 720 7.54 16.43 -42.33
N GLY A 721 7.32 16.56 -41.03
CA GLY A 721 6.30 15.79 -40.29
C GLY A 721 6.81 14.47 -39.73
N THR A 722 8.12 14.20 -39.80
CA THR A 722 8.69 12.94 -39.29
C THR A 722 8.95 13.02 -37.78
N ILE A 723 8.50 12.02 -37.03
CA ILE A 723 8.74 11.93 -35.58
C ILE A 723 10.22 11.65 -35.31
N ARG A 724 10.87 12.57 -34.60
CA ARG A 724 12.28 12.49 -34.17
C ARG A 724 12.43 11.74 -32.86
N ALA A 725 11.48 11.94 -31.95
CA ALA A 725 11.39 11.27 -30.67
C ALA A 725 9.95 11.41 -30.14
N ALA A 726 9.51 10.49 -29.29
CA ALA A 726 8.21 10.56 -28.63
C ALA A 726 8.29 10.01 -27.19
N SER A 727 7.43 10.52 -26.32
CA SER A 727 7.10 9.99 -24.99
C SER A 727 5.58 9.98 -24.91
N ALA A 728 4.98 8.80 -24.84
CA ALA A 728 3.53 8.60 -24.95
C ALA A 728 3.05 7.50 -24.00
N SER A 729 3.43 7.60 -22.73
CA SER A 729 3.02 6.62 -21.72
C SER A 729 1.59 6.91 -21.31
N ASP A 730 0.75 5.88 -21.14
CA ASP A 730 -0.60 6.10 -20.60
C ASP A 730 -0.52 6.50 -19.12
N ASN A 731 -0.66 7.79 -18.84
CA ASN A 731 -0.49 8.34 -17.50
C ASN A 731 -1.72 8.12 -16.62
N THR A 732 -2.87 7.80 -17.21
CA THR A 732 -4.04 7.32 -16.47
C THR A 732 -3.84 5.90 -15.96
N PHE A 733 -2.97 5.13 -16.61
CA PHE A 733 -2.54 3.82 -16.13
C PHE A 733 -1.36 3.91 -15.16
N THR A 734 -0.29 4.65 -15.52
CA THR A 734 0.90 4.75 -14.65
C THR A 734 0.65 5.57 -13.38
N GLN A 735 -0.40 6.38 -13.37
CA GLN A 735 -0.77 7.25 -12.26
C GLN A 735 0.31 8.29 -11.89
N LEU A 736 1.18 8.61 -12.85
CA LEU A 736 2.23 9.61 -12.74
C LEU A 736 2.07 10.65 -13.86
N PRO A 737 1.91 11.94 -13.55
CA PRO A 737 1.73 12.99 -14.54
C PRO A 737 3.08 13.42 -15.11
N TYR A 738 3.77 12.52 -15.80
CA TYR A 738 5.15 12.71 -16.24
C TYR A 738 5.45 12.06 -17.59
N GLU A 739 5.93 12.87 -18.52
CA GLU A 739 6.53 12.41 -19.77
C GLU A 739 7.94 12.98 -19.92
N SER A 740 8.84 12.24 -20.59
CA SER A 740 10.17 12.75 -20.85
C SER A 740 10.73 12.32 -22.19
N LEU A 741 11.29 13.30 -22.90
CA LEU A 741 11.74 13.15 -24.27
C LEU A 741 13.19 13.58 -24.39
N THR A 742 14.04 12.78 -25.03
CA THR A 742 15.44 13.16 -25.31
C THR A 742 15.67 13.31 -26.80
N ILE A 743 16.29 14.41 -27.20
CA ILE A 743 16.68 14.70 -28.58
C ILE A 743 18.20 14.77 -28.65
N ASN A 744 18.77 14.01 -29.58
CA ASN A 744 20.21 13.94 -29.80
C ASN A 744 20.54 14.37 -31.24
N THR A 745 21.49 15.29 -31.40
CA THR A 745 21.99 15.77 -32.69
C THR A 745 23.44 15.34 -32.96
N ALA A 746 23.95 14.36 -32.20
CA ALA A 746 25.25 13.74 -32.45
C ALA A 746 25.34 13.19 -33.88
N GLY A 747 26.41 13.55 -34.59
CA GLY A 747 26.64 13.16 -35.98
C GLY A 747 26.03 14.10 -37.04
N SER A 748 25.29 15.14 -36.63
CA SER A 748 24.92 16.25 -37.53
C SER A 748 26.05 17.28 -37.62
N GLU A 749 26.24 17.86 -38.80
CA GLU A 749 27.15 18.99 -39.06
C GLU A 749 26.41 20.33 -39.16
N ALA A 750 25.07 20.32 -39.11
CA ALA A 750 24.22 21.50 -39.25
C ALA A 750 23.19 21.60 -38.12
N ASP A 751 22.74 22.82 -37.84
CA ASP A 751 21.63 23.09 -36.92
C ASP A 751 20.39 22.28 -37.32
N GLN A 752 19.72 21.72 -36.32
CA GLN A 752 18.61 20.80 -36.47
C GLN A 752 17.32 21.45 -35.95
N PRO A 753 16.42 21.91 -36.84
CA PRO A 753 15.10 22.38 -36.43
C PRO A 753 14.19 21.20 -36.07
N PHE A 754 13.32 21.42 -35.09
CA PHE A 754 12.20 20.54 -34.78
C PHE A 754 11.09 21.34 -34.09
N SER A 755 9.90 20.77 -34.00
CA SER A 755 8.77 21.32 -33.27
C SER A 755 8.32 20.35 -32.19
N LEU A 756 8.07 20.85 -30.98
CA LEU A 756 7.38 20.10 -29.94
C LEU A 756 5.88 20.13 -30.17
N VAL A 757 5.24 18.99 -29.93
CA VAL A 757 3.80 18.81 -29.91
C VAL A 757 3.42 18.16 -28.59
N VAL A 758 2.49 18.78 -27.86
CA VAL A 758 1.89 18.20 -26.64
C VAL A 758 0.49 17.72 -27.01
N ASN A 759 0.30 16.41 -27.08
CA ASN A 759 -0.96 15.79 -27.47
C ASN A 759 -1.72 15.31 -26.24
N ARG A 760 -3.05 15.28 -26.32
CA ARG A 760 -3.94 14.78 -25.27
C ARG A 760 -4.88 13.73 -25.87
N PRO A 761 -4.47 12.46 -25.88
CA PRO A 761 -5.16 11.40 -26.63
C PRO A 761 -6.63 11.20 -26.22
N ASN A 762 -6.91 11.31 -24.93
CA ASN A 762 -8.24 11.06 -24.37
C ASN A 762 -9.17 12.29 -24.36
N ALA A 763 -8.67 13.46 -24.75
CA ALA A 763 -9.36 14.76 -24.69
C ALA A 763 -10.04 15.10 -23.34
N GLN A 764 -9.61 14.48 -22.24
CA GLN A 764 -10.15 14.71 -20.90
C GLN A 764 -9.36 15.79 -20.17
N GLY A 765 -10.07 16.70 -19.48
CA GLY A 765 -9.50 17.70 -18.55
C GLY A 765 -8.52 18.71 -19.18
N THR A 766 -8.46 19.94 -18.68
CA THR A 766 -7.50 20.94 -19.19
C THR A 766 -6.50 21.31 -18.10
N PRO A 767 -5.60 20.39 -17.70
CA PRO A 767 -4.71 20.64 -16.58
C PRO A 767 -3.72 21.75 -16.94
N GLN A 768 -3.28 22.51 -15.95
CA GLN A 768 -2.07 23.31 -16.10
C GLN A 768 -0.89 22.35 -16.34
N PHE A 769 0.11 22.75 -17.11
CA PHE A 769 1.29 21.91 -17.30
C PHE A 769 2.54 22.74 -17.46
N LYS A 770 3.67 22.08 -17.24
CA LYS A 770 5.00 22.65 -17.33
C LYS A 770 5.95 21.66 -17.95
N TYR A 771 6.80 22.13 -18.85
CA TYR A 771 8.02 21.40 -19.17
C TYR A 771 9.26 22.20 -18.84
N ILE A 772 10.29 21.47 -18.42
CA ILE A 772 11.64 21.98 -18.25
C ILE A 772 12.55 21.43 -19.33
N VAL A 773 13.56 22.22 -19.67
CA VAL A 773 14.56 21.86 -20.68
C VAL A 773 15.90 21.64 -19.99
N ASP A 774 16.39 20.41 -20.04
CA ASP A 774 17.70 20.01 -19.57
C ASP A 774 18.65 19.76 -20.76
N GLY A 775 19.95 19.96 -20.55
CA GLY A 775 20.98 19.90 -21.59
C GLY A 775 21.38 21.26 -22.15
N VAL A 776 22.29 21.23 -23.12
CA VAL A 776 22.86 22.43 -23.79
C VAL A 776 22.78 22.27 -25.30
N GLY A 777 22.79 23.40 -26.01
CA GLY A 777 22.78 23.42 -27.48
C GLY A 777 21.49 23.93 -28.13
N MET A 778 20.55 24.49 -27.35
CA MET A 778 19.39 25.16 -27.91
C MET A 778 19.74 26.56 -28.42
N VAL A 779 19.67 26.78 -29.74
CA VAL A 779 20.07 28.05 -30.38
C VAL A 779 18.89 28.94 -30.76
N GLN A 780 17.68 28.37 -30.86
CA GLN A 780 16.46 29.14 -31.10
C GLN A 780 15.26 28.46 -30.43
N ALA A 781 14.33 29.28 -29.95
CA ALA A 781 13.00 28.87 -29.50
C ALA A 781 11.97 29.85 -30.06
N GLU A 782 10.78 29.37 -30.42
CA GLU A 782 9.66 30.19 -30.90
C GLU A 782 8.97 30.95 -29.77
N TYR A 783 8.72 30.27 -28.65
CA TYR A 783 8.07 30.84 -27.48
C TYR A 783 9.08 31.08 -26.35
N TYR A 784 9.27 32.34 -25.94
CA TYR A 784 10.21 32.76 -24.89
C TYR A 784 9.88 34.12 -24.26
N ALA A 785 10.34 34.38 -23.02
CA ALA A 785 10.26 35.71 -22.38
C ALA A 785 11.41 36.65 -22.83
N PRO A 786 11.20 37.96 -23.09
CA PRO A 786 10.07 38.81 -22.73
C PRO A 786 9.21 39.27 -23.93
N ASP A 787 9.28 38.60 -25.09
CA ASP A 787 8.60 39.04 -26.32
C ASP A 787 7.05 38.96 -26.23
N ASN A 788 6.53 38.54 -25.07
CA ASN A 788 5.11 38.55 -24.76
C ASN A 788 4.84 39.17 -23.37
N PRO A 789 5.12 40.48 -23.17
CA PRO A 789 5.13 41.04 -21.83
C PRO A 789 3.75 41.39 -21.26
N ASP A 790 2.67 41.37 -22.06
CA ASP A 790 1.35 41.84 -21.58
C ASP A 790 0.12 41.10 -22.14
N THR A 791 0.27 40.00 -22.91
CA THR A 791 -0.90 39.33 -23.55
C THR A 791 -0.99 37.81 -23.41
N SER A 792 0.05 37.08 -22.97
CA SER A 792 -0.06 35.64 -22.68
C SER A 792 -0.13 35.36 -21.18
N PRO A 793 -1.02 34.47 -20.73
CA PRO A 793 -1.02 33.96 -19.36
C PRO A 793 0.11 32.93 -19.09
N ASP A 794 0.91 32.56 -20.10
CA ASP A 794 1.96 31.55 -19.96
C ASP A 794 3.20 32.11 -19.25
N ILE A 795 3.86 31.23 -18.49
CA ILE A 795 5.05 31.53 -17.71
C ILE A 795 6.26 30.95 -18.42
N PHE A 796 7.28 31.78 -18.63
CA PHE A 796 8.55 31.40 -19.23
C PHE A 796 9.69 31.67 -18.28
N GLY A 797 10.72 30.82 -18.34
CA GLY A 797 11.95 31.03 -17.57
C GLY A 797 12.19 29.99 -16.50
N PRO A 798 13.20 30.22 -15.64
CA PRO A 798 13.70 29.18 -14.76
C PRO A 798 12.68 28.67 -13.79
N THR A 799 12.88 27.42 -13.39
CA THR A 799 12.17 26.80 -12.29
C THR A 799 13.14 26.03 -11.41
N ILE A 800 12.71 25.85 -10.18
CA ILE A 800 13.20 24.84 -9.24
C ILE A 800 12.02 23.90 -8.93
N PHE A 801 12.28 22.67 -8.55
CA PHE A 801 11.24 21.65 -8.34
C PHE A 801 11.77 20.47 -7.51
N GLY A 802 10.92 19.49 -7.21
CA GLY A 802 11.29 18.31 -6.43
C GLY A 802 11.80 18.68 -5.03
N HIS A 803 12.75 17.91 -4.49
CA HIS A 803 13.34 18.19 -3.17
C HIS A 803 14.05 19.54 -3.08
N ARG A 804 14.51 20.10 -4.20
CA ARG A 804 15.15 21.42 -4.27
C ARG A 804 14.16 22.55 -4.01
N GLY A 805 12.89 22.32 -4.35
CA GLY A 805 11.77 23.19 -4.00
C GLY A 805 11.14 22.90 -2.63
N ALA A 806 11.61 21.88 -1.91
CA ALA A 806 11.02 21.49 -0.63
C ALA A 806 11.18 22.59 0.43
N ASN A 807 10.17 22.77 1.28
CA ASN A 807 10.23 23.75 2.36
C ASN A 807 11.34 23.44 3.38
N ALA A 808 11.58 22.15 3.66
CA ALA A 808 12.61 21.69 4.58
C ALA A 808 14.04 21.79 4.02
N ALA A 809 14.21 21.88 2.69
CA ALA A 809 15.53 21.94 2.06
C ALA A 809 16.06 23.38 2.00
N ILE A 810 17.35 23.57 2.26
CA ILE A 810 18.07 24.80 1.94
C ILE A 810 18.68 24.65 0.55
N SER A 811 18.04 25.29 -0.43
CA SER A 811 18.50 25.30 -1.81
C SER A 811 19.54 26.38 -2.06
N VAL A 812 20.64 25.99 -2.69
CA VAL A 812 21.85 26.81 -2.81
C VAL A 812 22.14 27.12 -4.27
N SER A 813 22.16 28.40 -4.62
CA SER A 813 22.54 28.86 -5.95
C SER A 813 24.04 29.14 -6.07
N ALA A 814 24.56 29.06 -7.29
CA ALA A 814 25.97 29.29 -7.59
C ALA A 814 26.29 30.77 -7.76
N VAL A 815 27.42 31.21 -7.22
CA VAL A 815 28.02 32.53 -7.43
C VAL A 815 29.47 32.29 -7.86
N PRO A 816 29.94 32.87 -8.98
CA PRO A 816 31.31 32.64 -9.43
C PRO A 816 32.31 33.08 -8.36
N TYR A 817 33.35 32.28 -8.09
CA TYR A 817 34.39 32.67 -7.12
C TYR A 817 35.07 34.02 -7.41
N THR A 818 34.98 34.49 -8.66
CA THR A 818 35.53 35.79 -9.10
C THR A 818 34.64 36.99 -8.77
N SER A 819 33.36 36.79 -8.42
CA SER A 819 32.41 37.89 -8.20
C SER A 819 31.27 37.51 -7.28
N ILE A 820 31.19 38.20 -6.13
CA ILE A 820 30.20 37.94 -5.07
C ILE A 820 28.83 38.62 -5.32
N SER A 821 28.74 39.47 -6.35
CA SER A 821 27.63 40.41 -6.55
C SER A 821 26.48 39.87 -7.39
N ARG A 822 26.62 38.68 -7.97
CA ARG A 822 25.64 38.12 -8.92
C ARG A 822 25.65 36.60 -8.92
N VAL A 823 24.48 36.02 -8.68
CA VAL A 823 24.22 34.58 -8.86
C VAL A 823 24.35 34.23 -10.34
N GLU A 824 24.94 33.07 -10.64
CA GLU A 824 25.12 32.57 -12.00
C GLU A 824 23.81 32.45 -12.77
N ASP A 825 23.84 32.82 -14.05
CA ASP A 825 22.66 32.75 -14.90
C ASP A 825 22.15 31.33 -15.04
N THR A 826 23.04 30.33 -14.99
CA THR A 826 22.69 28.92 -15.07
C THR A 826 22.00 28.37 -13.83
N SER A 827 22.14 29.02 -12.67
CA SER A 827 21.44 28.58 -11.45
C SER A 827 19.93 28.71 -11.60
N SER A 828 19.24 27.60 -11.35
CA SER A 828 17.78 27.51 -11.24
C SER A 828 17.25 28.45 -10.17
N ARG A 829 16.15 29.12 -10.51
CA ARG A 829 15.44 30.09 -9.67
C ARG A 829 13.97 30.04 -10.03
N GLY A 830 13.14 30.66 -9.22
CA GLY A 830 11.71 30.80 -9.50
C GLY A 830 10.89 30.44 -8.27
N LEU A 831 9.61 30.76 -8.34
CA LEU A 831 8.66 30.47 -7.27
C LEU A 831 7.94 29.18 -7.64
N PRO A 832 8.41 28.00 -7.21
CA PRO A 832 7.67 26.77 -7.48
C PRO A 832 6.33 26.84 -6.76
N SER A 833 5.32 26.38 -7.49
CA SER A 833 3.91 26.46 -7.10
C SER A 833 3.42 25.06 -6.77
N TYR A 834 3.13 24.80 -5.50
CA TYR A 834 2.64 23.52 -5.01
C TYR A 834 1.13 23.59 -4.85
N TYR A 835 0.41 22.70 -5.54
CA TYR A 835 -1.06 22.70 -5.59
C TYR A 835 -1.67 21.54 -4.82
N PHE A 836 -0.86 20.56 -4.41
CA PHE A 836 -1.29 19.38 -3.67
C PHE A 836 -0.43 19.21 -2.42
N GLY A 837 -1.00 18.53 -1.42
CA GLY A 837 -0.24 18.12 -0.23
C GLY A 837 0.92 17.18 -0.57
N PRO A 838 1.78 16.86 0.41
CA PRO A 838 2.86 15.89 0.22
C PRO A 838 2.29 14.50 -0.13
N ILE A 839 3.03 13.74 -0.94
CA ILE A 839 2.69 12.37 -1.25
C ILE A 839 2.62 11.50 0.02
N ASN A 840 1.66 10.57 0.08
CA ASN A 840 1.61 9.59 1.17
C ASN A 840 2.67 8.51 0.95
N ILE A 841 3.76 8.57 1.72
CA ILE A 841 4.89 7.64 1.63
C ILE A 841 4.63 6.27 2.29
N ASN A 842 3.50 6.10 2.99
CA ASN A 842 3.22 4.90 3.80
C ASN A 842 2.48 3.77 3.05
N GLY A 843 2.38 3.86 1.71
CA GLY A 843 2.08 2.68 0.87
C GLY A 843 0.65 2.51 0.36
N ASP A 844 -0.24 3.49 0.54
CA ASP A 844 -1.65 3.36 0.07
C ASP A 844 -1.87 3.79 -1.39
N GLU A 845 -0.81 4.16 -2.13
CA GLU A 845 -0.89 4.72 -3.51
C GLU A 845 -2.09 5.68 -3.67
N ALA A 846 -2.30 6.54 -2.67
CA ALA A 846 -3.46 7.40 -2.58
C ALA A 846 -3.11 8.82 -3.02
N PRO A 847 -3.98 9.50 -3.79
CA PRO A 847 -3.73 10.86 -4.23
C PRO A 847 -3.71 11.84 -3.06
N ALA A 848 -2.72 12.73 -3.06
CA ALA A 848 -2.66 13.82 -2.11
C ALA A 848 -3.83 14.80 -2.33
N PRO A 849 -4.43 15.36 -1.26
CA PRO A 849 -5.49 16.33 -1.41
C PRO A 849 -4.99 17.60 -2.08
N ARG A 850 -5.84 18.22 -2.91
CA ARG A 850 -5.59 19.56 -3.45
C ARG A 850 -5.59 20.58 -2.30
N LEU A 851 -4.64 21.51 -2.33
CA LEU A 851 -4.59 22.61 -1.38
C LEU A 851 -5.63 23.67 -1.74
N ASP A 852 -6.29 24.24 -0.73
CA ASP A 852 -7.26 25.34 -0.91
C ASP A 852 -6.59 26.58 -1.53
N ILE A 853 -5.32 26.81 -1.18
CA ILE A 853 -4.48 27.89 -1.69
C ILE A 853 -3.16 27.27 -2.14
N PRO A 854 -2.71 27.49 -3.40
CA PRO A 854 -1.41 27.03 -3.85
C PRO A 854 -0.28 27.62 -2.99
N GLU A 855 0.66 26.77 -2.58
CA GLU A 855 1.83 27.18 -1.81
C GLU A 855 2.94 27.62 -2.78
N MET A 856 3.30 28.90 -2.70
CA MET A 856 4.40 29.49 -3.47
C MET A 856 5.64 29.56 -2.59
N ARG A 857 6.72 28.87 -2.97
CA ARG A 857 7.96 28.85 -2.16
C ARG A 857 9.01 29.79 -2.73
N GLN A 858 9.69 30.54 -1.88
CA GLN A 858 10.80 31.41 -2.31
C GLN A 858 12.07 30.58 -2.36
N LYS A 859 12.56 30.32 -3.57
CA LYS A 859 13.75 29.52 -3.82
C LYS A 859 14.57 30.15 -4.97
N PRO A 860 15.91 30.08 -4.96
CA PRO A 860 16.76 29.45 -3.94
C PRO A 860 16.85 30.24 -2.63
N ASP A 861 17.26 29.58 -1.55
CA ASP A 861 17.32 30.18 -0.20
C ASP A 861 18.60 31.00 0.00
N ILE A 862 19.73 30.47 -0.45
CA ILE A 862 21.05 31.10 -0.31
C ILE A 862 21.88 30.95 -1.59
N ALA A 863 23.06 31.56 -1.59
CA ALA A 863 24.01 31.48 -2.69
C ALA A 863 25.42 31.18 -2.15
N ALA A 864 26.19 30.37 -2.88
CA ALA A 864 27.49 29.89 -2.46
C ALA A 864 28.53 29.91 -3.59
N THR A 865 29.80 29.76 -3.23
CA THR A 865 30.94 29.86 -4.16
C THR A 865 30.93 28.70 -5.14
N ASP A 866 30.95 28.97 -6.44
CA ASP A 866 31.16 27.99 -7.50
C ASP A 866 32.50 28.22 -8.20
N GLY A 867 32.95 27.19 -8.92
CA GLY A 867 34.24 27.12 -9.60
C GLY A 867 35.40 26.82 -8.64
N ASN A 868 35.15 26.09 -7.56
CA ASN A 868 36.18 25.75 -6.59
C ASN A 868 37.19 24.74 -7.15
N ALA A 869 38.47 24.98 -6.83
CA ALA A 869 39.56 24.08 -7.17
C ALA A 869 39.50 22.80 -6.34
N THR A 870 39.64 21.66 -7.00
CA THR A 870 39.81 20.34 -6.37
C THR A 870 40.92 19.58 -7.10
N THR A 871 41.49 18.55 -6.49
CA THR A 871 42.50 17.72 -7.17
C THR A 871 41.90 16.91 -8.33
N PHE A 872 40.58 16.68 -8.31
CA PHE A 872 39.87 15.93 -9.36
C PHE A 872 39.48 16.79 -10.57
N TYR A 873 38.84 17.95 -10.34
CA TYR A 873 38.44 18.85 -11.43
C TYR A 873 39.50 19.88 -11.81
N GLY A 874 40.58 19.98 -11.06
CA GLY A 874 41.57 21.04 -11.20
C GLY A 874 40.94 22.40 -10.88
N ARG A 875 41.41 23.45 -11.55
CA ARG A 875 40.85 24.81 -11.41
C ARG A 875 39.92 25.11 -12.60
N PRO A 876 38.59 25.00 -12.44
CA PRO A 876 37.67 25.22 -13.55
C PRO A 876 37.64 26.70 -13.98
N PRO A 877 37.41 26.99 -15.27
CA PRO A 877 37.14 28.35 -15.74
C PRO A 877 35.87 28.94 -15.07
N PRO A 878 35.82 30.25 -14.79
CA PRO A 878 34.79 30.89 -13.96
C PRO A 878 33.35 30.89 -14.52
N HIS A 879 33.06 30.20 -15.64
CA HIS A 879 31.77 30.28 -16.35
C HIS A 879 31.27 28.96 -16.95
N HIS A 880 31.65 27.80 -16.40
CA HIS A 880 31.11 26.55 -16.92
C HIS A 880 29.66 26.34 -16.45
N GLY A 881 28.70 26.54 -17.36
CA GLY A 881 27.28 26.24 -17.17
C GLY A 881 26.91 24.76 -17.01
N LYS A 882 27.75 23.97 -16.32
CA LYS A 882 27.53 22.57 -15.96
C LYS A 882 27.29 22.46 -14.44
N PRO A 883 26.29 21.68 -13.99
CA PRO A 883 25.76 21.69 -12.61
C PRO A 883 26.73 21.23 -11.53
N GLY A 884 27.05 22.07 -10.54
CA GLY A 884 27.36 21.60 -9.16
C GLY A 884 28.69 20.90 -8.90
N TRP A 885 29.52 20.68 -9.93
CA TRP A 885 30.79 19.94 -9.85
C TRP A 885 31.78 20.50 -8.81
N SER A 886 31.63 21.78 -8.42
CA SER A 886 32.52 22.45 -7.47
C SER A 886 31.82 23.50 -6.62
N LEU A 887 30.57 23.29 -6.19
CA LEU A 887 29.86 24.27 -5.34
C LEU A 887 30.24 24.09 -3.85
N ALA A 888 30.66 25.17 -3.19
CA ALA A 888 30.98 25.18 -1.75
C ALA A 888 29.72 25.32 -0.89
N LEU A 889 28.99 24.21 -0.77
CA LEU A 889 27.72 24.09 -0.07
C LEU A 889 27.81 24.30 1.45
#